data_AF-A0A8T5T9V1-F1
#
_entry.id   AF-A0A8T5T9V1-F1
#
_cell.length_a   1.000
_cell.length_b   1.000
_cell.length_c   1.000
_cell.angle_alpha   90.00
_cell.angle_beta   90.00
_cell.angle_gamma   90.00
#
_symmetry.space_group_name_H-M   'P 1'
#
loop_
_entity.id
_entity.type
_entity.pdbx_description
1 polymer ?
#
loop_
_entity_poly.entity_id
_entity_poly.type
_entity_poly.pdbx_seq_one_letter_code
_entity_poly.pdbx_strand_id
1 'polypeptide(L)'
;MPIPIIQRIEEFYRYFEEKPGIYKYQDKINDIFSKGGNTLIVEYEDLLAFDSEIAEILRKDPVTILDDAIEAFKNILKFQGSKLINQDYFVRISTKDENCPLFIPLRGLRAKNIDNLVWTKGILVRSSAIRPKLVKAIFECNLCSVEINVEQYTSQLRGPKGCTNPHCKASAQSDFRLVTKSSEFIDWQSIMIQEIPEDLPPGRIPRSVQAILTHDLVDIVKPGDRVKIMGIYNSVIAQSRISINSNLFKTFIEVNLIDPEDKVDEFIELSKKDKVAIEKLSKEPNIQKKIARSIAPVIYGHDELKLAAALSLFAGTRKKRPGGGFKRGDIHILFVGDPGTGKSEILKGAIEISPRGLYTSGKGSTAVGLTAAVIKDGETGQMNLEAGAIVLANGGVAAIDEFDKMDTADRSALHEAMEQQTVSIAKAGIVATLKAQTAMIAAANPRSGRYDRYKTPTQNINLPPSLLSRFDLIFVVVDKPDPANDAQMAEFILKNAMSDPENPVEDDSLIIAPIQADMLKKYIKHARRSCHPILSSEAKDRIKEYYLQLRGQYDSEDAVVSILARNLDALVRLSEAHTKMALRKKVLKKDVDAIIKLFTRYLQDTGYDESTGKIDMDRILVGQSRSALNKLDNLMNKLKEVFEQNNWIALEKASLIQILDLEENLDEKFIISAFEELIKEGTLYEPKSNMIKFTNKVE
;
A
#
# COMPACT_ATOMS: atom_id res chain seq x y z
N MET A 1 -33.04 -38.12 28.77
CA MET A 1 -31.87 -37.38 29.29
C MET A 1 -31.36 -36.53 28.14
N PRO A 2 -30.97 -35.27 28.36
CA PRO A 2 -30.34 -34.49 27.29
C PRO A 2 -29.09 -35.23 26.83
N ILE A 3 -28.99 -35.46 25.53
CA ILE A 3 -27.83 -36.08 24.89
C ILE A 3 -26.58 -35.26 25.27
N PRO A 4 -25.47 -35.88 25.72
CA PRO A 4 -24.21 -35.19 25.95
C PRO A 4 -23.81 -34.31 24.76
N ILE A 5 -23.33 -33.09 25.03
CA ILE A 5 -22.93 -32.13 23.99
C ILE A 5 -21.93 -32.76 23.01
N ILE A 6 -20.99 -33.55 23.53
CA ILE A 6 -20.00 -34.33 22.76
C ILE A 6 -20.68 -35.23 21.72
N GLN A 7 -21.75 -35.95 22.08
CA GLN A 7 -22.45 -36.85 21.16
C GLN A 7 -23.17 -36.07 20.05
N ARG A 8 -23.73 -34.91 20.36
CA ARG A 8 -24.34 -34.04 19.33
C ARG A 8 -23.29 -33.51 18.34
N ILE A 9 -22.09 -33.18 18.83
CA ILE A 9 -20.97 -32.77 17.97
C ILE A 9 -20.47 -33.95 17.12
N GLU A 10 -20.43 -35.17 17.67
CA GLU A 10 -20.12 -36.37 16.89
C GLU A 10 -21.16 -36.63 15.79
N GLU A 11 -22.46 -36.42 16.08
CA GLU A 11 -23.53 -36.49 15.09
C GLU A 11 -23.36 -35.44 14.00
N PHE A 12 -23.02 -34.20 14.37
CA PHE A 12 -22.72 -33.14 13.41
C PHE A 12 -21.58 -33.53 12.45
N TYR A 13 -20.48 -34.06 12.96
CA TYR A 13 -19.36 -34.48 12.11
C TYR A 13 -19.70 -35.65 11.18
N ARG A 14 -20.67 -36.50 11.54
CA ARG A 14 -21.08 -37.66 10.72
C ARG A 14 -22.17 -37.33 9.71
N TYR A 15 -23.17 -36.54 10.10
CA TYR A 15 -24.42 -36.40 9.34
C TYR A 15 -24.59 -35.04 8.65
N PHE A 16 -23.65 -34.11 8.80
CA PHE A 16 -23.77 -32.82 8.12
C PHE A 16 -23.56 -32.95 6.61
N GLU A 17 -24.62 -32.65 5.85
CA GLU A 17 -24.65 -32.68 4.38
C GLU A 17 -24.68 -31.25 3.81
N GLU A 18 -23.70 -30.91 2.96
CA GLU A 18 -23.71 -29.64 2.22
C GLU A 18 -24.58 -29.74 0.94
N LYS A 19 -24.62 -30.94 0.35
CA LYS A 19 -25.46 -31.34 -0.79
C LYS A 19 -25.91 -32.78 -0.56
N PRO A 20 -27.07 -33.20 -1.09
CA PRO A 20 -27.56 -34.57 -0.88
C PRO A 20 -26.49 -35.59 -1.27
N GLY A 21 -26.05 -36.38 -0.29
CA GLY A 21 -25.04 -37.43 -0.45
C GLY A 21 -23.57 -37.02 -0.34
N ILE A 22 -23.25 -35.76 0.00
CA ILE A 22 -21.88 -35.29 0.25
C ILE A 22 -21.74 -34.87 1.72
N TYR A 23 -21.04 -35.69 2.50
CA TYR A 23 -20.77 -35.46 3.92
C TYR A 23 -19.47 -34.68 4.11
N LYS A 24 -19.60 -33.35 4.13
CA LYS A 24 -18.48 -32.39 4.11
C LYS A 24 -17.43 -32.65 5.20
N TYR A 25 -17.86 -32.89 6.43
CA TYR A 25 -16.96 -33.08 7.57
C TYR A 25 -16.34 -34.47 7.61
N GLN A 26 -17.09 -35.50 7.24
CA GLN A 26 -16.55 -36.85 7.13
C GLN A 26 -15.46 -36.93 6.06
N ASP A 27 -15.69 -36.32 4.90
CA ASP A 27 -14.69 -36.23 3.83
C ASP A 27 -13.46 -35.43 4.27
N LYS A 28 -13.66 -34.28 4.94
CA LYS A 28 -12.54 -33.50 5.52
C LYS A 28 -11.73 -34.34 6.53
N ILE A 29 -12.38 -35.10 7.40
CA ILE A 29 -11.70 -35.95 8.39
C ILE A 29 -10.91 -37.06 7.69
N ASN A 30 -11.47 -37.68 6.64
CA ASN A 30 -10.76 -38.68 5.83
C ASN A 30 -9.54 -38.08 5.10
N ASP A 31 -9.67 -36.86 4.60
CA ASP A 31 -8.59 -36.09 3.98
C ASP A 31 -7.47 -35.79 4.97
N ILE A 32 -7.84 -35.35 6.19
CA ILE A 32 -6.92 -35.07 7.29
C ILE A 32 -6.18 -36.35 7.69
N PHE A 33 -6.91 -37.47 7.80
CA PHE A 33 -6.33 -38.78 8.06
C PHE A 33 -5.32 -39.20 6.99
N SER A 34 -5.67 -39.02 5.71
CA SER A 34 -4.81 -39.39 4.58
C SER A 34 -3.54 -38.53 4.50
N LYS A 35 -3.65 -37.25 4.84
CA LYS A 35 -2.53 -36.29 4.83
C LYS A 35 -1.71 -36.31 6.12
N GLY A 36 -2.18 -37.00 7.17
CA GLY A 36 -1.59 -36.94 8.51
C GLY A 36 -1.66 -35.54 9.14
N GLY A 37 -2.73 -34.80 8.84
CA GLY A 37 -2.98 -33.49 9.42
C GLY A 37 -3.64 -33.59 10.80
N ASN A 38 -3.56 -32.50 11.58
CA ASN A 38 -4.04 -32.49 12.97
C ASN A 38 -5.13 -31.44 13.22
N THR A 39 -5.52 -30.69 12.19
CA THR A 39 -6.40 -29.53 12.28
C THR A 39 -7.70 -29.76 11.52
N LEU A 40 -8.83 -29.64 12.21
CA LEU A 40 -10.15 -29.66 11.61
C LEU A 40 -10.72 -28.24 11.56
N ILE A 41 -11.11 -27.78 10.37
CA ILE A 41 -11.73 -26.46 10.18
C ILE A 41 -13.25 -26.62 10.05
N VAL A 42 -13.98 -26.10 11.03
CA VAL A 42 -15.44 -26.13 11.15
C VAL A 42 -16.01 -24.75 10.84
N GLU A 43 -17.01 -24.67 9.99
CA GLU A 43 -17.69 -23.41 9.69
C GLU A 43 -18.81 -23.16 10.71
N TYR A 44 -18.87 -21.94 11.28
CA TYR A 44 -19.89 -21.58 12.26
C TYR A 44 -21.31 -21.63 11.68
N GLU A 45 -21.46 -21.25 10.40
CA GLU A 45 -22.74 -21.29 9.67
C GLU A 45 -23.27 -22.72 9.54
N ASP A 46 -22.39 -23.69 9.24
CA ASP A 46 -22.75 -25.10 9.16
C ASP A 46 -23.26 -25.62 10.51
N LEU A 47 -22.61 -25.21 11.60
CA LEU A 47 -23.01 -25.58 12.95
C LEU A 47 -24.33 -24.94 13.33
N LEU A 48 -24.55 -23.67 12.97
CA LEU A 48 -25.81 -22.96 13.18
C LEU A 48 -26.97 -23.56 12.39
N ALA A 49 -26.71 -24.06 11.17
CA ALA A 49 -27.71 -24.72 10.34
C ALA A 49 -28.13 -26.10 10.90
N PHE A 50 -27.21 -26.80 11.55
CA PHE A 50 -27.46 -28.12 12.15
C PHE A 50 -28.09 -28.01 13.54
N ASP A 51 -27.46 -27.28 14.46
CA ASP A 51 -27.93 -27.08 15.84
C ASP A 51 -27.66 -25.64 16.31
N SER A 52 -28.74 -24.86 16.40
CA SER A 52 -28.69 -23.48 16.90
C SER A 52 -28.30 -23.37 18.37
N GLU A 53 -28.61 -24.38 19.20
CA GLU A 53 -28.30 -24.34 20.63
C GLU A 53 -26.78 -24.42 20.85
N ILE A 54 -26.10 -25.35 20.17
CA ILE A 54 -24.64 -25.49 20.26
C ILE A 54 -23.96 -24.21 19.75
N ALA A 55 -24.49 -23.60 18.67
CA ALA A 55 -23.94 -22.37 18.12
C ALA A 55 -24.04 -21.19 19.11
N GLU A 56 -25.12 -21.11 19.91
CA GLU A 56 -25.25 -20.09 20.96
C GLU A 56 -24.35 -20.35 22.16
N ILE A 57 -24.24 -21.61 22.59
CA ILE A 57 -23.36 -21.95 23.71
C ILE A 57 -21.90 -21.71 23.29
N LEU A 58 -21.51 -22.07 22.06
CA LEU A 58 -20.16 -21.83 21.53
C LEU A 58 -19.80 -20.34 21.51
N ARG A 59 -20.80 -19.47 21.32
CA ARG A 59 -20.61 -18.02 21.38
C ARG A 59 -20.34 -17.53 22.81
N LYS A 60 -21.01 -18.11 23.81
CA LYS A 60 -20.97 -17.69 25.22
C LYS A 60 -19.85 -18.33 26.03
N ASP A 61 -19.58 -19.61 25.80
CA ASP A 61 -18.54 -20.39 26.47
C ASP A 61 -17.77 -21.23 25.42
N PRO A 62 -16.84 -20.60 24.69
CA PRO A 62 -16.09 -21.27 23.63
C PRO A 62 -15.06 -22.27 24.14
N VAL A 63 -14.53 -22.10 25.36
CA VAL A 63 -13.41 -22.93 25.84
C VAL A 63 -13.86 -24.38 26.04
N THR A 64 -14.95 -24.56 26.76
CA THR A 64 -15.50 -25.90 27.08
C THR A 64 -15.92 -26.64 25.81
N ILE A 65 -16.59 -25.95 24.87
CA ILE A 65 -17.06 -26.57 23.63
C ILE A 65 -15.89 -26.91 22.69
N LEU A 66 -14.84 -26.10 22.65
CA LEU A 66 -13.66 -26.42 21.84
C LEU A 66 -12.97 -27.69 22.36
N ASP A 67 -12.88 -27.87 23.67
CA ASP A 67 -12.37 -29.10 24.29
C ASP A 67 -13.25 -30.30 23.96
N ASP A 68 -14.58 -30.18 24.13
CA ASP A 68 -15.56 -31.21 23.75
C ASP A 68 -15.47 -31.56 22.26
N ALA A 69 -15.27 -30.57 21.40
CA ALA A 69 -15.14 -30.75 19.95
C ALA A 69 -13.84 -31.48 19.58
N ILE A 70 -12.74 -31.22 20.30
CA ILE A 70 -11.47 -31.94 20.16
C ILE A 70 -11.64 -33.40 20.60
N GLU A 71 -12.36 -33.66 21.70
CA GLU A 71 -12.66 -35.02 22.14
C GLU A 71 -13.52 -35.80 21.14
N ALA A 72 -14.59 -35.17 20.62
CA ALA A 72 -15.43 -35.75 19.57
C ALA A 72 -14.61 -36.09 18.31
N PHE A 73 -13.71 -35.19 17.91
CA PHE A 73 -12.82 -35.42 16.77
C PHE A 73 -11.85 -36.60 17.03
N LYS A 74 -11.25 -36.68 18.22
CA LYS A 74 -10.41 -37.83 18.64
C LYS A 74 -11.18 -39.14 18.63
N ASN A 75 -12.44 -39.14 19.05
CA ASN A 75 -13.28 -40.34 19.06
C ASN A 75 -13.54 -40.86 17.64
N ILE A 76 -13.87 -39.97 16.69
CA ILE A 76 -14.08 -40.35 15.28
C ILE A 76 -12.81 -40.95 14.66
N LEU A 77 -11.65 -40.36 14.94
CA LEU A 77 -10.36 -40.90 14.48
C LEU A 77 -10.07 -42.29 15.08
N LYS A 78 -10.38 -42.52 16.36
CA LYS A 78 -10.26 -43.85 16.99
C LYS A 78 -11.16 -44.88 16.31
N PHE A 79 -12.41 -44.51 15.96
CA PHE A 79 -13.34 -45.39 15.27
C PHE A 79 -12.86 -45.80 13.87
N GLN A 80 -12.09 -44.95 13.19
CA GLN A 80 -11.53 -45.24 11.85
C GLN A 80 -10.24 -46.08 11.88
N GLY A 81 -9.73 -46.45 13.06
CA GLY A 81 -8.76 -47.54 13.22
C GLY A 81 -7.28 -47.15 13.34
N SER A 82 -6.93 -45.92 13.71
CA SER A 82 -5.53 -45.54 13.99
C SER A 82 -5.12 -45.75 15.45
N LYS A 83 -3.85 -46.15 15.65
CA LYS A 83 -3.11 -45.79 16.88
C LYS A 83 -2.97 -44.27 16.84
N LEU A 84 -3.54 -43.56 17.83
CA LEU A 84 -3.32 -42.13 18.00
C LEU A 84 -1.82 -41.84 17.91
N ILE A 85 -1.40 -41.14 16.87
CA ILE A 85 -0.07 -40.52 16.84
C ILE A 85 -0.12 -39.47 17.96
N ASN A 86 0.93 -39.41 18.77
CA ASN A 86 1.04 -38.57 19.97
C ASN A 86 1.20 -37.08 19.57
N GLN A 87 0.20 -36.56 18.87
CA GLN A 87 0.14 -35.24 18.28
C GLN A 87 -1.09 -34.51 18.82
N ASP A 88 -0.94 -33.22 19.08
CA ASP A 88 -2.03 -32.37 19.51
C ASP A 88 -3.02 -32.17 18.34
N TYR A 89 -4.29 -32.48 18.58
CA TYR A 89 -5.38 -32.28 17.61
C TYR A 89 -6.09 -30.96 17.92
N PHE A 90 -6.40 -30.19 16.88
CA PHE A 90 -7.01 -28.88 17.00
C PHE A 90 -8.30 -28.80 16.18
N VAL A 91 -9.35 -28.25 16.78
CA VAL A 91 -10.58 -27.86 16.07
C VAL A 91 -10.62 -26.35 15.99
N ARG A 92 -10.60 -25.83 14.77
CA ARG A 92 -10.62 -24.40 14.47
C ARG A 92 -11.97 -24.04 13.87
N ILE A 93 -12.56 -22.95 14.35
CA ILE A 93 -13.82 -22.45 13.79
C ILE A 93 -13.51 -21.40 12.70
N SER A 94 -14.28 -21.39 11.63
CA SER A 94 -14.16 -20.49 10.49
C SER A 94 -15.54 -19.91 10.16
N THR A 95 -15.56 -18.84 9.38
CA THR A 95 -16.78 -18.16 8.91
C THR A 95 -16.59 -17.75 7.46
N LYS A 96 -17.65 -17.86 6.65
CA LYS A 96 -17.61 -17.44 5.23
C LYS A 96 -18.19 -16.04 5.06
N ASP A 97 -19.24 -15.71 5.81
CA ASP A 97 -20.02 -14.49 5.61
C ASP A 97 -19.56 -13.30 6.46
N GLU A 98 -19.51 -12.13 5.80
CA GLU A 98 -19.34 -10.81 6.44
C GLU A 98 -20.47 -10.45 7.40
N ASN A 99 -21.64 -11.09 7.25
CA ASN A 99 -22.83 -10.87 8.07
C ASN A 99 -22.97 -11.88 9.22
N CYS A 100 -21.90 -12.59 9.59
CA CYS A 100 -21.92 -13.49 10.72
C CYS A 100 -22.29 -12.75 12.03
N PRO A 101 -23.16 -13.32 12.90
CA PRO A 101 -23.59 -12.69 14.15
C PRO A 101 -22.46 -12.51 15.17
N LEU A 102 -21.30 -13.15 14.91
CA LEU A 102 -20.06 -13.04 15.66
C LEU A 102 -19.21 -11.83 15.25
N PHE A 103 -19.54 -11.14 14.14
CA PHE A 103 -18.79 -9.99 13.67
C PHE A 103 -18.89 -8.82 14.64
N ILE A 104 -17.74 -8.38 15.13
CA ILE A 104 -17.64 -7.18 15.97
C ILE A 104 -16.46 -6.34 15.43
N PRO A 105 -16.68 -5.05 15.11
CA PRO A 105 -15.55 -4.18 14.78
C PRO A 105 -14.63 -4.06 16.00
N LEU A 106 -13.32 -3.90 15.81
CA LEU A 106 -12.37 -3.75 16.94
C LEU A 106 -12.79 -2.63 17.92
N ARG A 107 -13.44 -1.58 17.43
CA ARG A 107 -14.04 -0.51 18.24
C ARG A 107 -15.17 -0.95 19.14
N GLY A 108 -15.93 -1.92 18.66
CA GLY A 108 -17.11 -2.49 19.31
C GLY A 108 -16.78 -3.43 20.46
N LEU A 109 -15.52 -3.86 20.58
CA LEU A 109 -15.06 -4.67 21.70
C LEU A 109 -15.23 -3.92 23.02
N ARG A 110 -16.15 -4.42 23.85
CA ARG A 110 -16.49 -3.88 25.17
C ARG A 110 -16.50 -4.99 26.20
N ALA A 111 -16.71 -4.63 27.47
CA ALA A 111 -16.82 -5.59 28.57
C ALA A 111 -17.86 -6.71 28.35
N LYS A 112 -18.92 -6.44 27.57
CA LYS A 112 -19.94 -7.46 27.22
C LYS A 112 -19.40 -8.62 26.38
N ASN A 113 -18.22 -8.44 25.78
CA ASN A 113 -17.60 -9.41 24.88
C ASN A 113 -16.51 -10.23 25.56
N ILE A 114 -16.21 -9.96 26.83
CA ILE A 114 -15.22 -10.73 27.59
C ILE A 114 -15.67 -12.19 27.66
N ASP A 115 -14.73 -13.10 27.47
CA ASP A 115 -14.87 -14.56 27.46
C ASP A 115 -15.80 -15.10 26.35
N ASN A 116 -16.25 -14.24 25.43
CA ASN A 116 -17.06 -14.63 24.28
C ASN A 116 -16.20 -14.86 23.03
N LEU A 117 -16.68 -15.71 22.13
CA LEU A 117 -16.09 -15.86 20.80
C LEU A 117 -16.41 -14.63 19.94
N VAL A 118 -15.36 -13.98 19.44
CA VAL A 118 -15.46 -12.80 18.59
C VAL A 118 -14.78 -13.01 17.25
N TRP A 119 -15.40 -12.46 16.22
CA TRP A 119 -14.84 -12.40 14.89
C TRP A 119 -14.60 -10.94 14.51
N THR A 120 -13.35 -10.62 14.20
CA THR A 120 -12.89 -9.25 13.94
C THR A 120 -12.00 -9.23 12.70
N LYS A 121 -11.94 -8.07 12.02
CA LYS A 121 -11.04 -7.84 10.90
C LYS A 121 -10.10 -6.70 11.24
N GLY A 122 -8.87 -6.76 10.75
CA GLY A 122 -7.90 -5.69 10.92
C GLY A 122 -6.62 -5.90 10.14
N ILE A 123 -5.69 -4.97 10.28
CA ILE A 123 -4.35 -5.02 9.68
C ILE A 123 -3.34 -5.37 10.76
N LEU A 124 -2.42 -6.29 10.44
CA LEU A 124 -1.30 -6.61 11.31
C LEU A 124 -0.29 -5.45 11.32
N VAL A 125 -0.13 -4.76 12.44
CA VAL A 125 0.85 -3.66 12.54
C VAL A 125 2.20 -4.19 12.99
N ARG A 126 2.19 -5.07 13.99
CA ARG A 126 3.40 -5.59 14.64
C ARG A 126 3.25 -7.08 14.93
N SER A 127 4.36 -7.81 14.80
CA SER A 127 4.50 -9.20 15.22
C SER A 127 5.74 -9.33 16.10
N SER A 128 5.62 -10.00 17.25
CA SER A 128 6.77 -10.36 18.07
C SER A 128 7.53 -11.55 17.45
N ALA A 129 8.76 -11.75 17.91
CA ALA A 129 9.46 -13.02 17.69
C ALA A 129 8.72 -14.17 18.41
N ILE A 130 8.91 -15.39 17.90
CA ILE A 130 8.36 -16.63 18.46
C ILE A 130 9.05 -16.93 19.79
N ARG A 131 8.28 -17.33 20.80
CA ARG A 131 8.79 -17.71 22.12
C ARG A 131 8.18 -19.02 22.58
N PRO A 132 8.93 -19.88 23.28
CA PRO A 132 8.35 -21.03 23.95
C PRO A 132 7.60 -20.57 25.21
N LYS A 133 6.31 -20.90 25.30
CA LYS A 133 5.48 -20.77 26.50
C LYS A 133 5.39 -22.14 27.19
N LEU A 134 5.68 -22.16 28.49
CA LEU A 134 5.60 -23.36 29.31
C LEU A 134 4.13 -23.67 29.65
N VAL A 135 3.64 -24.85 29.29
CA VAL A 135 2.27 -25.32 29.63
C VAL A 135 2.32 -26.30 30.78
N LYS A 136 3.16 -27.33 30.68
CA LYS A 136 3.40 -28.30 31.75
C LYS A 136 4.81 -28.15 32.27
N ALA A 137 4.91 -27.68 33.51
CA ALA A 137 6.18 -27.57 34.21
C ALA A 137 6.44 -28.87 34.98
N ILE A 138 7.57 -29.50 34.72
CA ILE A 138 8.05 -30.63 35.52
C ILE A 138 9.10 -30.10 36.49
N PHE A 139 8.83 -30.26 37.77
CA PHE A 139 9.71 -29.87 38.87
C PHE A 139 10.33 -31.09 39.51
N GLU A 140 11.64 -31.09 39.69
CA GLU A 140 12.35 -32.09 40.47
C GLU A 140 12.57 -31.56 41.89
N CYS A 141 12.23 -32.34 42.90
CA CYS A 141 12.53 -32.00 44.29
C CYS A 141 14.02 -32.27 44.60
N ASN A 142 14.74 -31.26 45.08
CA ASN A 142 16.18 -31.39 45.42
C ASN A 142 16.45 -32.39 46.56
N LEU A 143 15.45 -32.70 47.39
CA LEU A 143 15.60 -33.60 48.55
C LEU A 143 15.30 -35.07 48.24
N CYS A 144 14.45 -35.35 47.25
CA CYS A 144 14.03 -36.72 46.96
C CYS A 144 14.02 -37.09 45.47
N SER A 145 14.41 -36.17 44.58
CA SER A 145 14.45 -36.33 43.11
C SER A 145 13.15 -36.82 42.48
N VAL A 146 12.02 -36.63 43.16
CA VAL A 146 10.70 -36.93 42.60
C VAL A 146 10.31 -35.82 41.63
N GLU A 147 9.89 -36.23 40.43
CA GLU A 147 9.32 -35.34 39.42
C GLU A 147 7.85 -35.02 39.76
N ILE A 148 7.51 -33.74 39.73
CA ILE A 148 6.21 -33.20 40.07
C ILE A 148 5.74 -32.38 38.88
N ASN A 149 4.61 -32.81 38.30
CA ASN A 149 4.01 -32.13 37.17
C ASN A 149 3.05 -31.06 37.69
N VAL A 150 3.26 -29.82 37.29
CA VAL A 150 2.39 -28.68 37.63
C VAL A 150 2.04 -27.94 36.35
N GLU A 151 0.75 -27.95 36.02
CA GLU A 151 0.21 -27.19 34.90
C GLU A 151 0.22 -25.69 35.20
N GLN A 152 0.64 -24.91 34.20
CA GLN A 152 0.86 -23.48 34.30
C GLN A 152 -0.27 -22.73 33.60
N TYR A 153 -1.32 -22.40 34.35
CA TYR A 153 -2.45 -21.61 33.83
C TYR A 153 -2.18 -20.09 33.86
N THR A 154 -1.25 -19.64 34.70
CA THR A 154 -0.97 -18.22 34.94
C THR A 154 0.30 -17.76 34.22
N SER A 155 0.39 -16.45 33.93
CA SER A 155 1.61 -15.85 33.37
C SER A 155 2.82 -15.91 34.31
N GLN A 156 2.61 -16.18 35.60
CA GLN A 156 3.69 -16.44 36.56
C GLN A 156 3.92 -17.94 36.70
N LEU A 157 5.19 -18.32 36.79
CA LEU A 157 5.58 -19.68 37.10
C LEU A 157 5.12 -20.04 38.50
N ARG A 158 4.15 -20.96 38.59
CA ARG A 158 3.67 -21.50 39.85
C ARG A 158 4.42 -22.78 40.16
N GLY A 159 5.28 -22.73 41.18
CA GLY A 159 5.90 -23.92 41.76
C GLY A 159 4.90 -24.78 42.55
N PRO A 160 5.21 -26.06 42.78
CA PRO A 160 4.41 -26.93 43.63
C PRO A 160 4.39 -26.39 45.07
N LYS A 161 3.26 -26.57 45.77
CA LYS A 161 3.11 -26.13 47.17
C LYS A 161 3.81 -27.06 48.18
N GLY A 162 4.16 -28.26 47.76
CA GLY A 162 4.81 -29.28 48.57
C GLY A 162 5.17 -30.50 47.72
N CYS A 163 6.02 -31.36 48.24
CA CYS A 163 6.40 -32.60 47.57
C CYS A 163 5.27 -33.63 47.61
N THR A 164 5.09 -34.40 46.53
CA THR A 164 4.15 -35.54 46.46
C THR A 164 4.57 -36.70 47.36
N ASN A 165 5.85 -36.80 47.75
CA ASN A 165 6.33 -37.86 48.62
C ASN A 165 5.99 -37.57 50.09
N PRO A 166 5.20 -38.44 50.77
CA PRO A 166 4.81 -38.23 52.17
C PRO A 166 5.99 -38.24 53.15
N HIS A 167 7.15 -38.78 52.76
CA HIS A 167 8.37 -38.78 53.57
C HIS A 167 9.22 -37.51 53.40
N CYS A 168 8.88 -36.63 52.47
CA CYS A 168 9.66 -35.42 52.17
C CYS A 168 8.98 -34.17 52.76
N LYS A 169 9.73 -33.37 53.54
CA LYS A 169 9.24 -32.10 54.13
C LYS A 169 9.49 -30.86 53.24
N ALA A 170 9.87 -31.06 51.98
CA ALA A 170 10.08 -29.96 51.05
C ALA A 170 8.77 -29.21 50.80
N SER A 171 8.76 -27.91 51.13
CA SER A 171 7.58 -27.04 51.01
C SER A 171 7.93 -25.66 50.46
N ALA A 172 9.21 -25.28 50.44
CA ALA A 172 9.62 -23.98 49.89
C ALA A 172 9.78 -24.06 48.38
N GLN A 173 9.47 -22.98 47.65
CA GLN A 173 9.68 -22.90 46.20
C GLN A 173 11.15 -23.08 45.79
N SER A 174 12.11 -22.79 46.68
CA SER A 174 13.54 -23.03 46.47
C SER A 174 13.93 -24.50 46.40
N ASP A 175 13.11 -25.39 46.96
CA ASP A 175 13.42 -26.82 47.07
C ASP A 175 13.08 -27.58 45.77
N PHE A 176 12.44 -26.89 44.82
CA PHE A 176 11.98 -27.45 43.57
C PHE A 176 12.75 -26.82 42.40
N ARG A 177 13.38 -27.67 41.59
CA ARG A 177 14.10 -27.26 40.39
C ARG A 177 13.24 -27.55 39.17
N LEU A 178 13.02 -26.54 38.32
CA LEU A 178 12.37 -26.75 37.02
C LEU A 178 13.30 -27.56 36.10
N VAL A 179 12.79 -28.69 35.59
CA VAL A 179 13.49 -29.51 34.59
C VAL A 179 13.01 -29.12 33.20
N THR A 180 13.81 -28.30 32.50
CA THR A 180 13.48 -27.80 31.15
C THR A 180 13.38 -28.92 30.12
N LYS A 181 14.10 -30.04 30.27
CA LYS A 181 14.12 -31.11 29.25
C LYS A 181 12.84 -31.94 29.20
N SER A 182 12.19 -32.13 30.35
CA SER A 182 10.97 -32.94 30.48
C SER A 182 9.71 -32.06 30.50
N SER A 183 9.88 -30.75 30.68
CA SER A 183 8.81 -29.77 30.57
C SER A 183 8.30 -29.60 29.14
N GLU A 184 7.00 -29.35 29.01
CA GLU A 184 6.31 -29.18 27.74
C GLU A 184 6.18 -27.69 27.38
N PHE A 185 6.72 -27.32 26.22
CA PHE A 185 6.69 -25.96 25.69
C PHE A 185 5.86 -25.91 24.42
N ILE A 186 5.07 -24.84 24.28
CA ILE A 186 4.33 -24.51 23.07
C ILE A 186 4.86 -23.23 22.47
N ASP A 187 4.77 -23.09 21.14
CA ASP A 187 5.12 -21.84 20.50
C ASP A 187 4.07 -20.77 20.79
N TRP A 188 4.56 -19.57 21.11
CA TRP A 188 3.78 -18.39 21.46
C TRP A 188 4.26 -17.20 20.65
N GLN A 189 3.31 -16.44 20.11
CA GLN A 189 3.59 -15.20 19.41
C GLN A 189 2.51 -14.17 19.72
N SER A 190 2.94 -12.94 20.00
CA SER A 190 2.04 -11.80 20.18
C SER A 190 2.02 -10.95 18.93
N ILE A 191 0.81 -10.63 18.48
CA ILE A 191 0.56 -9.74 17.34
C ILE A 191 -0.29 -8.54 17.78
N MET A 192 -0.10 -7.41 17.10
CA MET A 192 -0.92 -6.20 17.29
C MET A 192 -1.72 -5.95 16.02
N ILE A 193 -3.04 -5.97 16.15
CA ILE A 193 -3.96 -5.74 15.04
C ILE A 193 -4.58 -4.35 15.20
N GLN A 194 -4.76 -3.66 14.08
CA GLN A 194 -5.36 -2.34 14.02
C GLN A 194 -6.60 -2.33 13.11
N GLU A 195 -7.53 -1.43 13.41
CA GLU A 195 -8.68 -1.14 12.54
C GLU A 195 -8.24 -0.78 11.12
N ILE A 196 -9.01 -1.25 10.13
CA ILE A 196 -8.79 -0.89 8.73
C ILE A 196 -9.14 0.60 8.57
N PRO A 197 -8.26 1.43 7.95
CA PRO A 197 -8.51 2.85 7.80
C PRO A 197 -9.81 3.21 7.09
N GLU A 198 -10.29 2.35 6.19
CA GLU A 198 -11.52 2.52 5.40
C GLU A 198 -12.79 2.53 6.27
N ASP A 199 -12.79 1.79 7.39
CA ASP A 199 -13.93 1.68 8.30
C ASP A 199 -13.93 2.79 9.38
N LEU A 200 -12.94 3.69 9.36
CA LEU A 200 -12.81 4.72 10.38
C LEU A 200 -13.77 5.88 10.13
N PRO A 201 -14.62 6.26 11.10
CA PRO A 201 -15.32 7.52 11.02
C PRO A 201 -14.32 8.70 11.10
N PRO A 202 -14.63 9.82 10.44
CA PRO A 202 -13.71 10.95 10.33
C PRO A 202 -13.32 11.50 11.71
N GLY A 203 -12.02 11.82 11.86
CA GLY A 203 -11.48 12.47 13.06
C GLY A 203 -11.18 11.54 14.24
N ARG A 204 -11.31 10.21 14.11
CA ARG A 204 -10.97 9.25 15.18
C ARG A 204 -9.72 8.45 14.88
N ILE A 205 -8.88 8.30 15.89
CA ILE A 205 -7.65 7.48 15.82
C ILE A 205 -8.03 6.00 15.74
N PRO A 206 -7.41 5.20 14.85
CA PRO A 206 -7.60 3.76 14.80
C PRO A 206 -7.18 3.09 16.12
N ARG A 207 -8.04 2.21 16.64
CA ARG A 207 -7.71 1.41 17.81
C ARG A 207 -6.89 0.18 17.41
N SER A 208 -6.01 -0.23 18.30
CA SER A 208 -5.26 -1.47 18.19
C SER A 208 -5.56 -2.40 19.36
N VAL A 209 -5.56 -3.70 19.07
CA VAL A 209 -5.81 -4.77 20.04
C VAL A 209 -4.69 -5.80 19.91
N GLN A 210 -4.22 -6.29 21.05
CA GLN A 210 -3.24 -7.37 21.10
C GLN A 210 -3.96 -8.71 20.88
N ALA A 211 -3.41 -9.55 20.02
CA ALA A 211 -3.85 -10.94 19.89
C ALA A 211 -2.68 -11.90 20.05
N ILE A 212 -2.97 -13.09 20.54
CA ILE A 212 -2.00 -14.13 20.85
C ILE A 212 -2.24 -15.31 19.92
N LEU A 213 -1.19 -15.72 19.21
CA LEU A 213 -1.14 -16.91 18.38
C LEU A 213 -0.39 -18.01 19.16
N THR A 214 -0.91 -19.23 19.10
CA THR A 214 -0.33 -20.41 19.73
C THR A 214 -0.17 -21.55 18.72
N HIS A 215 0.75 -22.48 19.01
CA HIS A 215 0.97 -23.70 18.22
C HIS A 215 1.22 -23.42 16.73
N ASP A 216 0.37 -23.95 15.86
CA ASP A 216 0.48 -23.94 14.41
C ASP A 216 -0.02 -22.63 13.77
N LEU A 217 -0.60 -21.70 14.54
CA LEU A 217 -0.96 -20.36 14.06
C LEU A 217 0.24 -19.41 13.96
N VAL A 218 1.35 -19.77 14.58
CA VAL A 218 2.54 -18.93 14.69
C VAL A 218 3.22 -18.76 13.32
N ASP A 219 3.69 -17.54 13.03
CA ASP A 219 4.40 -17.14 11.79
C ASP A 219 3.61 -17.31 10.48
N ILE A 220 2.28 -17.48 10.54
CA ILE A 220 1.42 -17.53 9.34
C ILE A 220 1.32 -16.16 8.65
N VAL A 221 1.32 -15.09 9.45
CA VAL A 221 0.99 -13.71 9.06
C VAL A 221 2.18 -12.77 9.19
N LYS A 222 2.29 -11.79 8.28
CA LYS A 222 3.38 -10.81 8.26
C LYS A 222 2.86 -9.40 8.56
N PRO A 223 3.68 -8.50 9.13
CA PRO A 223 3.30 -7.11 9.31
C PRO A 223 2.90 -6.48 7.97
N GLY A 224 1.74 -5.81 7.96
CA GLY A 224 1.10 -5.23 6.78
C GLY A 224 -0.03 -6.07 6.19
N ASP A 225 -0.14 -7.35 6.56
CA ASP A 225 -1.20 -8.22 6.05
C ASP A 225 -2.56 -7.86 6.66
N ARG A 226 -3.63 -7.88 5.84
CA ARG A 226 -5.02 -7.87 6.33
C ARG A 226 -5.38 -9.25 6.85
N VAL A 227 -5.90 -9.31 8.07
CA VAL A 227 -6.20 -10.56 8.76
C VAL A 227 -7.63 -10.55 9.28
N LYS A 228 -8.34 -11.66 9.03
CA LYS A 228 -9.58 -12.00 9.72
C LYS A 228 -9.22 -12.87 10.89
N ILE A 229 -9.65 -12.48 12.07
CA ILE A 229 -9.29 -13.15 13.31
C ILE A 229 -10.56 -13.58 13.99
N MET A 230 -10.62 -14.86 14.31
CA MET A 230 -11.63 -15.42 15.16
C MET A 230 -10.96 -15.96 16.41
N GLY A 231 -11.42 -15.51 17.57
CA GLY A 231 -10.78 -15.80 18.83
C GLY A 231 -11.62 -15.40 20.02
N ILE A 232 -11.13 -15.74 21.20
CA ILE A 232 -11.78 -15.48 22.48
C ILE A 232 -11.23 -14.17 23.03
N TYR A 233 -12.11 -13.23 23.40
CA TYR A 233 -11.67 -11.95 23.95
C TYR A 233 -11.46 -12.06 25.46
N ASN A 234 -10.21 -12.24 25.86
CA ASN A 234 -9.81 -12.46 27.24
C ASN A 234 -9.33 -11.17 27.91
N SER A 235 -9.45 -11.14 29.25
CA SER A 235 -8.95 -10.05 30.08
C SER A 235 -8.05 -10.58 31.19
N VAL A 236 -6.92 -9.92 31.41
CA VAL A 236 -5.97 -10.24 32.49
C VAL A 236 -5.67 -8.97 33.28
N ILE A 237 -5.49 -9.10 34.59
CA ILE A 237 -5.20 -7.98 35.47
C ILE A 237 -3.91 -7.28 35.01
N ALA A 238 -3.96 -5.97 34.76
CA ALA A 238 -2.76 -5.22 34.41
C ALA A 238 -1.87 -5.06 35.65
N GLN A 239 -0.68 -5.65 35.59
CA GLN A 239 0.33 -5.51 36.65
C GLN A 239 1.11 -4.21 36.44
N SER A 240 0.95 -3.24 37.33
CA SER A 240 1.82 -2.05 37.39
C SER A 240 3.03 -2.37 38.27
N ARG A 241 4.21 -1.83 37.91
CA ARG A 241 5.48 -2.04 38.65
C ARG A 241 5.43 -1.59 40.12
N ILE A 242 4.39 -0.86 40.56
CA ILE A 242 4.33 -0.20 41.86
C ILE A 242 3.14 -0.68 42.72
N SER A 243 2.12 -1.33 42.14
CA SER A 243 0.97 -1.84 42.91
C SER A 243 0.48 -3.19 42.38
N ILE A 244 0.36 -4.12 43.31
CA ILE A 244 -0.26 -5.42 43.12
C ILE A 244 -1.77 -5.16 43.16
N ASN A 245 -2.45 -5.38 42.03
CA ASN A 245 -3.90 -5.22 41.80
C ASN A 245 -4.34 -3.82 41.40
N SER A 246 -4.13 -3.47 40.12
CA SER A 246 -4.94 -2.42 39.50
C SER A 246 -6.31 -3.00 39.12
N ASN A 247 -7.39 -2.23 39.30
CA ASN A 247 -8.72 -2.61 38.82
C ASN A 247 -8.84 -2.52 37.27
N LEU A 248 -7.74 -2.19 36.59
CA LEU A 248 -7.67 -2.09 35.14
C LEU A 248 -7.18 -3.44 34.59
N PHE A 249 -8.01 -4.04 33.74
CA PHE A 249 -7.66 -5.26 33.04
C PHE A 249 -7.09 -4.90 31.67
N LYS A 250 -5.98 -5.55 31.31
CA LYS A 250 -5.45 -5.57 29.95
C LYS A 250 -6.23 -6.63 29.17
N THR A 251 -6.74 -6.25 28.01
CA THR A 251 -7.53 -7.14 27.16
C THR A 251 -6.72 -7.62 25.96
N PHE A 252 -6.87 -8.88 25.58
CA PHE A 252 -6.26 -9.45 24.38
C PHE A 252 -7.18 -10.51 23.76
N ILE A 253 -6.96 -10.82 22.49
CA ILE A 253 -7.69 -11.87 21.78
C ILE A 253 -6.81 -13.13 21.76
N GLU A 254 -7.29 -14.23 22.32
CA GLU A 254 -6.69 -15.55 22.10
C GLU A 254 -7.23 -16.12 20.80
N VAL A 255 -6.36 -16.26 19.80
CA VAL A 255 -6.79 -16.56 18.43
C VAL A 255 -7.01 -18.06 18.28
N ASN A 256 -8.19 -18.43 17.80
CA ASN A 256 -8.50 -19.80 17.38
C ASN A 256 -8.22 -20.01 15.88
N LEU A 257 -8.56 -19.01 15.06
CA LEU A 257 -8.26 -19.01 13.63
C LEU A 257 -7.78 -17.63 13.18
N ILE A 258 -6.68 -17.62 12.43
CA ILE A 258 -6.23 -16.47 11.66
C ILE A 258 -6.29 -16.80 10.18
N ASP A 259 -6.99 -15.95 9.42
CA ASP A 259 -7.06 -16.06 7.97
C ASP A 259 -6.49 -14.79 7.33
N PRO A 260 -5.30 -14.84 6.70
CA PRO A 260 -4.73 -13.71 5.99
C PRO A 260 -5.47 -13.47 4.66
N GLU A 261 -6.19 -12.34 4.55
CA GLU A 261 -6.90 -11.95 3.33
C GLU A 261 -5.96 -11.83 2.12
N ASP A 262 -4.69 -11.50 2.33
CA ASP A 262 -3.73 -11.29 1.24
C ASP A 262 -3.28 -12.59 0.55
N LYS A 263 -3.41 -13.74 1.23
CA LYS A 263 -3.28 -15.07 0.57
C LYS A 263 -4.60 -15.48 -0.09
N VAL A 264 -5.73 -14.96 0.40
CA VAL A 264 -7.10 -15.20 -0.09
C VAL A 264 -7.59 -14.11 -1.06
N ASP A 265 -6.68 -13.28 -1.57
CA ASP A 265 -6.96 -12.41 -2.72
C ASP A 265 -7.31 -13.22 -3.99
N GLU A 266 -7.45 -14.55 -3.89
CA GLU A 266 -8.04 -15.46 -4.86
C GLU A 266 -9.58 -15.57 -4.78
N PHE A 267 -10.24 -15.32 -3.63
CA PHE A 267 -11.69 -15.53 -3.47
C PHE A 267 -12.39 -14.35 -2.78
N ILE A 268 -12.60 -13.25 -3.51
CA ILE A 268 -13.85 -12.53 -3.27
C ILE A 268 -14.85 -13.24 -4.16
N GLU A 269 -15.84 -13.89 -3.55
CA GLU A 269 -17.02 -14.34 -4.25
C GLU A 269 -17.78 -13.10 -4.73
N LEU A 270 -17.35 -12.52 -5.86
CA LEU A 270 -18.21 -11.67 -6.64
C LEU A 270 -19.45 -12.50 -6.93
N SER A 271 -20.59 -12.07 -6.39
CA SER A 271 -21.87 -12.70 -6.66
C SER A 271 -22.01 -12.88 -8.16
N LYS A 272 -22.62 -14.00 -8.58
CA LYS A 272 -22.88 -14.24 -10.01
C LYS A 272 -23.61 -13.04 -10.64
N LYS A 273 -24.44 -12.33 -9.87
CA LYS A 273 -25.11 -11.08 -10.27
C LYS A 273 -24.12 -9.95 -10.56
N ASP A 274 -23.17 -9.70 -9.66
CA ASP A 274 -22.15 -8.65 -9.80
C ASP A 274 -21.24 -8.90 -11.01
N LYS A 275 -20.85 -10.16 -11.25
CA LYS A 275 -20.06 -10.53 -12.45
C LYS A 275 -20.81 -10.22 -13.73
N VAL A 276 -22.10 -10.56 -13.80
CA VAL A 276 -22.94 -10.26 -14.97
C VAL A 276 -23.08 -8.75 -15.16
N ALA A 277 -23.21 -7.98 -14.09
CA ALA A 277 -23.26 -6.52 -14.17
C ALA A 277 -21.94 -5.93 -14.71
N ILE A 278 -20.79 -6.42 -14.21
CA ILE A 278 -19.45 -6.02 -14.67
C ILE A 278 -19.27 -6.33 -16.17
N GLU A 279 -19.69 -7.51 -16.62
CA GLU A 279 -19.61 -7.89 -18.03
C GLU A 279 -20.55 -7.09 -18.94
N LYS A 280 -21.70 -6.66 -18.43
CA LYS A 280 -22.59 -5.75 -19.17
C LYS A 280 -21.94 -4.37 -19.32
N LEU A 281 -21.42 -3.81 -18.22
CA LEU A 281 -20.75 -2.51 -18.22
C LEU A 281 -19.53 -2.48 -19.14
N SER A 282 -18.74 -3.56 -19.18
CA SER A 282 -17.53 -3.61 -20.01
C SER A 282 -17.81 -3.61 -21.52
N LYS A 283 -19.02 -4.00 -21.94
CA LYS A 283 -19.45 -4.02 -23.35
C LYS A 283 -20.00 -2.67 -23.81
N GLU A 284 -20.27 -1.74 -22.90
CA GLU A 284 -20.80 -0.44 -23.28
C GLU A 284 -19.77 0.41 -24.05
N PRO A 285 -20.22 1.19 -25.05
CA PRO A 285 -19.34 2.10 -25.76
C PRO A 285 -18.80 3.18 -24.81
N ASN A 286 -17.52 3.56 -24.99
CA ASN A 286 -16.83 4.60 -24.21
C ASN A 286 -16.75 4.35 -22.69
N ILE A 287 -16.69 3.09 -22.26
CA ILE A 287 -16.54 2.71 -20.85
C ILE A 287 -15.36 3.43 -20.16
N GLN A 288 -14.25 3.66 -20.84
CA GLN A 288 -13.08 4.34 -20.25
C GLN A 288 -13.40 5.79 -19.85
N LYS A 289 -14.19 6.51 -20.66
CA LYS A 289 -14.63 7.87 -20.33
C LYS A 289 -15.65 7.87 -19.20
N LYS A 290 -16.55 6.89 -19.16
CA LYS A 290 -17.51 6.73 -18.05
C LYS A 290 -16.80 6.46 -16.72
N ILE A 291 -15.80 5.56 -16.73
CA ILE A 291 -14.95 5.29 -15.57
C ILE A 291 -14.22 6.56 -15.14
N ALA A 292 -13.60 7.29 -16.07
CA ALA A 292 -12.91 8.54 -15.76
C ALA A 292 -13.86 9.56 -15.10
N ARG A 293 -15.06 9.77 -15.65
CA ARG A 293 -16.04 10.71 -15.07
C ARG A 293 -16.59 10.26 -13.71
N SER A 294 -16.61 8.95 -13.47
CA SER A 294 -17.01 8.38 -12.17
C SER A 294 -15.96 8.61 -11.09
N ILE A 295 -14.70 8.92 -11.46
CA ILE A 295 -13.64 9.30 -10.52
C ILE A 295 -13.82 10.77 -10.17
N ALA A 296 -14.00 11.06 -8.88
CA ALA A 296 -14.25 12.41 -8.37
C ALA A 296 -15.39 13.12 -9.14
N PRO A 297 -16.65 12.67 -8.96
CA PRO A 297 -17.80 13.27 -9.65
C PRO A 297 -18.01 14.74 -9.30
N VAL A 298 -17.52 15.17 -8.13
CA VAL A 298 -17.64 16.55 -7.60
C VAL A 298 -16.89 17.59 -8.44
N ILE A 299 -15.93 17.18 -9.27
CA ILE A 299 -15.17 18.09 -10.12
C ILE A 299 -15.72 18.10 -11.54
N TYR A 300 -16.03 19.29 -12.06
CA TYR A 300 -16.35 19.46 -13.46
C TYR A 300 -15.10 19.40 -14.34
N GLY A 301 -15.22 18.77 -15.52
CA GLY A 301 -14.14 18.72 -16.51
C GLY A 301 -12.93 17.89 -16.10
N HIS A 302 -11.76 18.30 -16.57
CA HIS A 302 -10.48 17.60 -16.40
C HIS A 302 -10.53 16.09 -16.73
N ASP A 303 -11.26 15.72 -17.78
CA ASP A 303 -11.46 14.33 -18.21
C ASP A 303 -10.13 13.56 -18.37
N GLU A 304 -9.05 14.25 -18.76
CA GLU A 304 -7.73 13.65 -18.96
C GLU A 304 -6.97 13.39 -17.64
N LEU A 305 -7.08 14.27 -16.64
CA LEU A 305 -6.51 14.03 -15.31
C LEU A 305 -7.22 12.86 -14.62
N LYS A 306 -8.55 12.83 -14.74
CA LYS A 306 -9.37 11.73 -14.22
C LYS A 306 -9.07 10.42 -14.93
N LEU A 307 -8.90 10.44 -16.26
CA LEU A 307 -8.48 9.27 -17.03
C LEU A 307 -7.10 8.78 -16.58
N ALA A 308 -6.15 9.68 -16.32
CA ALA A 308 -4.85 9.31 -15.81
C ALA A 308 -4.97 8.63 -14.43
N ALA A 309 -5.71 9.23 -13.49
CA ALA A 309 -5.99 8.62 -12.19
C ALA A 309 -6.64 7.23 -12.34
N ALA A 310 -7.57 7.08 -13.29
CA ALA A 310 -8.15 5.78 -13.64
C ALA A 310 -7.07 4.77 -14.07
N LEU A 311 -6.15 5.16 -14.97
CA LEU A 311 -5.10 4.26 -15.46
C LEU A 311 -4.21 3.75 -14.31
N SER A 312 -3.93 4.59 -13.32
CA SER A 312 -3.20 4.19 -12.11
C SER A 312 -3.96 3.14 -11.28
N LEU A 313 -5.28 3.29 -11.11
CA LEU A 313 -6.12 2.35 -10.36
C LEU A 313 -6.17 0.93 -10.98
N PHE A 314 -6.23 0.84 -12.31
CA PHE A 314 -6.26 -0.46 -13.01
C PHE A 314 -4.86 -1.08 -13.16
N ALA A 315 -3.81 -0.26 -13.16
CA ALA A 315 -2.40 -0.63 -13.35
C ALA A 315 -2.12 -1.47 -14.63
N GLY A 316 -0.85 -1.59 -15.02
CA GLY A 316 -0.40 -2.49 -16.09
C GLY A 316 -0.36 -3.96 -15.66
N THR A 317 0.19 -4.83 -16.50
CA THR A 317 0.43 -6.24 -16.15
C THR A 317 1.85 -6.45 -15.62
N ARG A 318 1.98 -7.24 -14.56
CA ARG A 318 3.30 -7.61 -14.02
C ARG A 318 3.88 -8.76 -14.83
N LYS A 319 5.02 -8.55 -15.48
CA LYS A 319 5.67 -9.57 -16.32
C LYS A 319 6.91 -10.12 -15.64
N LYS A 320 7.05 -11.44 -15.62
CA LYS A 320 8.29 -12.11 -15.16
C LYS A 320 9.38 -11.92 -16.21
N ARG A 321 10.58 -11.53 -15.78
CA ARG A 321 11.75 -11.50 -16.66
C ARG A 321 12.31 -12.92 -16.84
N PRO A 322 12.90 -13.26 -18.00
CA PRO A 322 13.49 -14.58 -18.24
C PRO A 322 14.62 -14.95 -17.25
N GLY A 323 15.37 -13.96 -16.75
CA GLY A 323 16.51 -14.15 -15.83
C GLY A 323 16.20 -14.01 -14.33
N GLY A 324 14.92 -14.03 -13.95
CA GLY A 324 14.49 -13.75 -12.58
C GLY A 324 14.18 -12.26 -12.36
N GLY A 325 13.26 -12.00 -11.42
CA GLY A 325 12.72 -10.67 -11.16
C GLY A 325 11.46 -10.34 -11.96
N PHE A 326 10.81 -9.24 -11.56
CA PHE A 326 9.54 -8.81 -12.13
C PHE A 326 9.69 -7.42 -12.73
N LYS A 327 9.10 -7.22 -13.91
CA LYS A 327 8.91 -5.87 -14.45
C LYS A 327 7.71 -5.24 -13.76
N ARG A 328 7.92 -4.05 -13.19
CA ARG A 328 6.88 -3.24 -12.56
C ARG A 328 5.73 -2.98 -13.56
N GLY A 329 4.50 -3.20 -13.07
CA GLY A 329 3.25 -2.93 -13.80
C GLY A 329 2.51 -1.68 -13.32
N ASP A 330 2.80 -1.18 -12.12
CA ASP A 330 2.09 -0.04 -11.54
C ASP A 330 2.49 1.28 -12.21
N ILE A 331 1.55 2.21 -12.30
CA ILE A 331 1.70 3.50 -13.00
C ILE A 331 1.74 4.62 -11.98
N HIS A 332 2.77 5.47 -12.05
CA HIS A 332 2.94 6.61 -11.17
C HIS A 332 2.58 7.92 -11.86
N ILE A 333 1.84 8.77 -11.16
CA ILE A 333 1.30 10.01 -11.71
C ILE A 333 1.63 11.17 -10.78
N LEU A 334 2.05 12.30 -11.36
CA LEU A 334 2.27 13.55 -10.65
C LEU A 334 1.38 14.64 -11.23
N PHE A 335 0.57 15.29 -10.38
CA PHE A 335 -0.21 16.46 -10.70
C PHE A 335 0.49 17.70 -10.16
N VAL A 336 0.80 18.65 -11.03
CA VAL A 336 1.51 19.90 -10.69
C VAL A 336 0.63 21.08 -11.02
N GLY A 337 0.63 22.10 -10.17
CA GLY A 337 0.19 23.43 -10.58
C GLY A 337 -0.56 24.16 -9.49
N ASP A 338 -1.35 25.15 -9.88
CA ASP A 338 -1.80 26.18 -8.97
C ASP A 338 -2.78 25.65 -7.90
N PRO A 339 -2.76 26.20 -6.67
CA PRO A 339 -3.76 25.92 -5.65
C PRO A 339 -5.17 26.23 -6.14
N GLY A 340 -6.16 25.47 -5.68
CA GLY A 340 -7.58 25.68 -6.04
C GLY A 340 -8.05 24.94 -7.30
N THR A 341 -7.16 24.27 -8.03
CA THR A 341 -7.47 23.51 -9.26
C THR A 341 -8.07 22.10 -9.02
N GLY A 342 -8.59 21.82 -7.81
CA GLY A 342 -9.26 20.55 -7.49
C GLY A 342 -8.35 19.31 -7.38
N LYS A 343 -7.02 19.43 -7.47
CA LYS A 343 -6.08 18.29 -7.45
C LYS A 343 -6.24 17.36 -6.24
N SER A 344 -6.27 17.93 -5.04
CA SER A 344 -6.41 17.16 -3.79
C SER A 344 -7.72 16.38 -3.73
N GLU A 345 -8.79 16.88 -4.36
CA GLU A 345 -10.09 16.21 -4.40
C GLU A 345 -10.09 15.04 -5.40
N ILE A 346 -9.35 15.15 -6.51
CA ILE A 346 -9.10 14.01 -7.42
C ILE A 346 -8.34 12.90 -6.68
N LEU A 347 -7.33 13.26 -5.85
CA LEU A 347 -6.59 12.29 -5.04
C LEU A 347 -7.52 11.56 -4.06
N LYS A 348 -8.36 12.30 -3.33
CA LYS A 348 -9.34 11.71 -2.40
C LYS A 348 -10.32 10.79 -3.12
N GLY A 349 -10.86 11.22 -4.26
CA GLY A 349 -11.75 10.38 -5.07
C GLY A 349 -11.08 9.11 -5.56
N ALA A 350 -9.80 9.17 -5.94
CA ALA A 350 -9.04 7.98 -6.32
C ALA A 350 -8.80 7.01 -5.14
N ILE A 351 -8.58 7.53 -3.93
CA ILE A 351 -8.42 6.73 -2.71
C ILE A 351 -9.73 6.04 -2.34
N GLU A 352 -10.84 6.76 -2.37
CA GLU A 352 -12.16 6.20 -2.09
C GLU A 352 -12.51 5.07 -3.03
N ILE A 353 -12.12 5.15 -4.30
CA ILE A 353 -12.40 4.12 -5.32
C ILE A 353 -11.38 2.97 -5.28
N SER A 354 -10.19 3.19 -4.72
CA SER A 354 -9.14 2.18 -4.61
C SER A 354 -9.51 1.12 -3.57
N PRO A 355 -9.29 -0.19 -3.85
CA PRO A 355 -9.51 -1.25 -2.86
C PRO A 355 -8.52 -1.19 -1.69
N ARG A 356 -7.39 -0.47 -1.87
CA ARG A 356 -6.35 -0.25 -0.86
C ARG A 356 -5.78 1.15 -1.06
N GLY A 357 -6.57 2.16 -0.69
CA GLY A 357 -6.19 3.56 -0.81
C GLY A 357 -5.65 4.09 0.52
N LEU A 358 -4.50 4.78 0.49
CA LEU A 358 -4.03 5.53 1.64
C LEU A 358 -3.72 6.97 1.24
N TYR A 359 -4.22 7.92 2.03
CA TYR A 359 -3.94 9.35 1.89
C TYR A 359 -2.86 9.77 2.87
N THR A 360 -1.88 10.51 2.39
CA THR A 360 -0.87 11.11 3.26
C THR A 360 -0.46 12.49 2.74
N SER A 361 -0.12 13.40 3.65
CA SER A 361 0.43 14.72 3.30
C SER A 361 1.95 14.69 3.40
N GLY A 362 2.63 15.28 2.42
CA GLY A 362 4.09 15.34 2.35
C GLY A 362 4.74 15.99 3.57
N LYS A 363 4.08 16.97 4.21
CA LYS A 363 4.59 17.59 5.44
C LYS A 363 4.32 16.77 6.70
N GLY A 364 3.22 16.01 6.69
CA GLY A 364 2.80 15.19 7.84
C GLY A 364 3.45 13.80 7.90
N SER A 365 4.18 13.41 6.85
CA SER A 365 4.71 12.05 6.70
C SER A 365 6.22 12.08 6.73
N THR A 366 6.83 11.50 7.76
CA THR A 366 8.27 11.28 7.80
C THR A 366 8.65 10.02 7.01
N ALA A 367 9.92 9.87 6.64
CA ALA A 367 10.45 8.68 5.95
C ALA A 367 10.08 7.39 6.67
N VAL A 368 10.11 7.44 8.01
CA VAL A 368 9.73 6.35 8.91
C VAL A 368 8.24 6.04 8.80
N GLY A 369 7.40 7.07 8.72
CA GLY A 369 5.96 6.95 8.49
C GLY A 369 5.59 6.48 7.08
N LEU A 370 6.41 6.77 6.07
CA LEU A 370 6.20 6.32 4.70
C LEU A 370 6.63 4.87 4.47
N THR A 371 7.76 4.47 5.04
CA THR A 371 8.41 3.17 4.77
C THR A 371 8.10 2.12 5.82
N ALA A 372 8.94 1.99 6.83
CA ALA A 372 8.69 1.23 8.03
C ALA A 372 9.62 1.71 9.15
N ALA A 373 9.13 1.59 10.38
CA ALA A 373 9.84 1.96 11.59
C ALA A 373 10.35 0.70 12.30
N VAL A 374 11.47 0.82 13.01
CA VAL A 374 11.86 -0.18 14.00
C VAL A 374 11.66 0.44 15.38
N ILE A 375 10.73 -0.10 16.15
CA ILE A 375 10.34 0.40 17.47
C ILE A 375 10.70 -0.64 18.52
N LYS A 376 11.31 -0.19 19.62
CA LYS A 376 11.57 -1.04 20.79
C LYS A 376 10.27 -1.20 21.59
N ASP A 377 9.84 -2.44 21.76
CA ASP A 377 8.68 -2.74 22.58
C ASP A 377 9.03 -2.60 24.07
N GLY A 378 8.14 -1.95 24.83
CA GLY A 378 8.35 -1.58 26.23
C GLY A 378 8.20 -2.75 27.20
N GLU A 379 7.38 -3.75 26.87
CA GLU A 379 7.21 -4.95 27.69
C GLU A 379 8.31 -5.97 27.43
N THR A 380 8.73 -6.10 26.17
CA THR A 380 9.64 -7.16 25.76
C THR A 380 11.08 -6.71 25.56
N GLY A 381 11.33 -5.41 25.41
CA GLY A 381 12.65 -4.85 25.12
C GLY A 381 13.20 -5.19 23.73
N GLN A 382 12.45 -5.91 22.90
CA GLN A 382 12.85 -6.30 21.55
C GLN A 382 12.51 -5.21 20.52
N MET A 383 13.30 -5.18 19.46
CA MET A 383 13.06 -4.31 18.32
C MET A 383 12.02 -4.97 17.41
N ASN A 384 10.87 -4.33 17.21
CA ASN A 384 9.80 -4.79 16.33
C ASN A 384 9.72 -3.86 15.11
N LEU A 385 9.34 -4.42 13.97
CA LEU A 385 9.12 -3.67 12.74
C LEU A 385 7.65 -3.23 12.64
N GLU A 386 7.42 -1.98 12.29
CA GLU A 386 6.11 -1.39 12.05
C GLU A 386 6.03 -0.89 10.61
N ALA A 387 5.02 -1.33 9.88
CA ALA A 387 4.79 -0.95 8.49
C ALA A 387 4.34 0.51 8.39
N GLY A 388 4.98 1.26 7.48
CA GLY A 388 4.58 2.61 7.11
C GLY A 388 3.54 2.63 5.99
N ALA A 389 3.12 3.84 5.63
CA ALA A 389 2.04 4.15 4.71
C ALA A 389 2.13 3.39 3.36
N ILE A 390 3.31 3.35 2.75
CA ILE A 390 3.50 2.73 1.42
C ILE A 390 3.43 1.21 1.52
N VAL A 391 3.95 0.63 2.61
CA VAL A 391 3.88 -0.83 2.83
C VAL A 391 2.45 -1.26 3.14
N LEU A 392 1.70 -0.44 3.89
CA LEU A 392 0.28 -0.68 4.17
C LEU A 392 -0.59 -0.58 2.90
N ALA A 393 -0.23 0.30 1.97
CA ALA A 393 -0.92 0.47 0.69
C ALA A 393 -0.53 -0.58 -0.37
N ASN A 394 0.26 -1.61 -0.02
CA ASN A 394 0.74 -2.65 -0.95
C ASN A 394 -0.42 -3.28 -1.76
N GLY A 395 -0.27 -3.34 -3.09
CA GLY A 395 -1.31 -3.81 -4.01
C GLY A 395 -2.38 -2.75 -4.34
N GLY A 396 -2.24 -1.53 -3.86
CA GLY A 396 -3.22 -0.45 -4.01
C GLY A 396 -2.64 0.86 -4.56
N VAL A 397 -3.16 1.96 -4.04
CA VAL A 397 -2.76 3.33 -4.41
C VAL A 397 -2.36 4.10 -3.15
N ALA A 398 -1.18 4.71 -3.19
CA ALA A 398 -0.74 5.68 -2.19
C ALA A 398 -0.87 7.09 -2.80
N ALA A 399 -1.74 7.92 -2.22
CA ALA A 399 -1.90 9.30 -2.63
C ALA A 399 -1.10 10.23 -1.70
N ILE A 400 -0.23 11.05 -2.27
CA ILE A 400 0.61 12.00 -1.53
C ILE A 400 0.27 13.41 -1.97
N ASP A 401 -0.32 14.20 -1.08
CA ASP A 401 -0.51 15.63 -1.32
C ASP A 401 0.71 16.44 -0.83
N GLU A 402 0.91 17.65 -1.35
CA GLU A 402 2.04 18.54 -1.00
C GLU A 402 3.41 17.86 -1.14
N PHE A 403 3.61 17.11 -2.23
CA PHE A 403 4.83 16.36 -2.50
C PHE A 403 6.09 17.26 -2.53
N ASP A 404 5.94 18.55 -2.86
CA ASP A 404 7.03 19.53 -2.87
C ASP A 404 7.58 19.87 -1.47
N LYS A 405 6.78 19.65 -0.41
CA LYS A 405 7.11 19.97 0.98
C LYS A 405 7.83 18.85 1.73
N MET A 406 8.04 17.70 1.10
CA MET A 406 8.74 16.58 1.73
C MET A 406 10.24 16.86 1.89
N ASP A 407 10.79 16.37 2.99
CA ASP A 407 12.22 16.43 3.28
C ASP A 407 13.04 15.52 2.35
N THR A 408 14.34 15.78 2.25
CA THR A 408 15.24 15.00 1.39
C THR A 408 15.38 13.54 1.82
N ALA A 409 15.28 13.25 3.11
CA ALA A 409 15.31 11.89 3.65
C ALA A 409 14.08 11.06 3.18
N ASP A 410 12.91 11.69 3.19
CA ASP A 410 11.64 11.06 2.78
C ASP A 410 11.66 10.75 1.27
N ARG A 411 12.23 11.66 0.48
CA ARG A 411 12.47 11.48 -0.96
C ARG A 411 13.39 10.30 -1.27
N SER A 412 14.41 10.07 -0.43
CA SER A 412 15.32 8.92 -0.57
C SER A 412 14.60 7.59 -0.44
N ALA A 413 13.75 7.47 0.58
CA ALA A 413 12.90 6.30 0.80
C ALA A 413 11.97 6.00 -0.40
N LEU A 414 11.45 7.04 -1.06
CA LEU A 414 10.60 6.89 -2.24
C LEU A 414 11.35 6.38 -3.47
N HIS A 415 12.64 6.69 -3.63
CA HIS A 415 13.42 6.23 -4.78
C HIS A 415 13.46 4.71 -4.89
N GLU A 416 13.61 4.02 -3.75
CA GLU A 416 13.64 2.57 -3.68
C GLU A 416 12.25 1.98 -3.97
N ALA A 417 11.23 2.49 -3.27
CA ALA A 417 9.85 2.03 -3.39
C ALA A 417 9.30 2.17 -4.82
N MET A 418 9.53 3.31 -5.49
CA MET A 418 9.02 3.56 -6.85
C MET A 418 9.73 2.73 -7.93
N GLU A 419 11.01 2.43 -7.75
CA GLU A 419 11.80 1.73 -8.76
C GLU A 419 11.73 0.20 -8.61
N GLN A 420 11.96 -0.28 -7.38
CA GLN A 420 12.07 -1.72 -7.09
C GLN A 420 10.77 -2.31 -6.54
N GLN A 421 9.81 -1.48 -6.09
CA GLN A 421 8.58 -1.91 -5.42
C GLN A 421 8.84 -2.71 -4.14
N THR A 422 9.96 -2.40 -3.51
CA THR A 422 10.43 -2.98 -2.25
C THR A 422 11.03 -1.89 -1.39
N VAL A 423 10.97 -2.07 -0.07
CA VAL A 423 11.65 -1.21 0.90
C VAL A 423 12.54 -2.08 1.74
N SER A 424 13.85 -1.85 1.67
CA SER A 424 14.85 -2.52 2.48
C SER A 424 15.13 -1.72 3.76
N ILE A 425 15.12 -2.42 4.88
CA ILE A 425 15.41 -1.83 6.19
C ILE A 425 16.52 -2.63 6.83
N ALA A 426 17.62 -1.95 7.14
CA ALA A 426 18.75 -2.47 7.90
C ALA A 426 18.96 -1.56 9.12
N LYS A 427 18.18 -1.76 10.18
CA LYS A 427 18.25 -0.97 11.42
C LYS A 427 18.17 -1.86 12.65
N ALA A 428 18.96 -1.52 13.67
CA ALA A 428 18.96 -2.18 14.98
C ALA A 428 19.08 -3.72 14.90
N GLY A 429 19.91 -4.23 13.98
CA GLY A 429 20.15 -5.67 13.79
C GLY A 429 19.07 -6.40 12.96
N ILE A 430 18.02 -5.71 12.53
CA ILE A 430 16.99 -6.27 11.66
C ILE A 430 17.32 -5.88 10.22
N VAL A 431 17.55 -6.90 9.38
CA VAL A 431 17.67 -6.76 7.93
C VAL A 431 16.44 -7.41 7.31
N ALA A 432 15.51 -6.59 6.83
CA ALA A 432 14.25 -7.06 6.24
C ALA A 432 13.93 -6.30 4.96
N THR A 433 13.32 -6.98 4.00
CA THR A 433 12.81 -6.37 2.76
C THR A 433 11.29 -6.52 2.72
N LEU A 434 10.60 -5.39 2.75
CA LEU A 434 9.14 -5.32 2.70
C LEU A 434 8.69 -5.07 1.25
N LYS A 435 7.55 -5.64 0.88
CA LYS A 435 6.96 -5.41 -0.44
C LYS A 435 6.15 -4.11 -0.42
N ALA A 436 6.35 -3.29 -1.43
CA ALA A 436 5.70 -1.99 -1.61
C ALA A 436 5.19 -1.86 -3.06
N GLN A 437 4.33 -2.80 -3.49
CA GLN A 437 3.77 -2.80 -4.85
C GLN A 437 2.58 -1.83 -4.92
N THR A 438 2.88 -0.54 -4.81
CA THR A 438 1.86 0.51 -4.79
C THR A 438 1.98 1.37 -6.02
N ALA A 439 0.83 1.83 -6.53
CA ALA A 439 0.81 2.93 -7.48
C ALA A 439 0.81 4.25 -6.70
N MET A 440 1.70 5.16 -7.05
CA MET A 440 1.76 6.49 -6.43
C MET A 440 1.04 7.52 -7.27
N ILE A 441 0.14 8.26 -6.63
CA ILE A 441 -0.48 9.47 -7.22
C ILE A 441 -0.09 10.64 -6.32
N ALA A 442 0.70 11.56 -6.85
CA ALA A 442 1.21 12.70 -6.10
C ALA A 442 0.60 14.00 -6.62
N ALA A 443 0.34 14.95 -5.72
CA ALA A 443 0.08 16.34 -6.07
C ALA A 443 1.19 17.23 -5.51
N ALA A 444 1.63 18.20 -6.31
CA ALA A 444 2.67 19.15 -5.97
C ALA A 444 2.27 20.56 -6.36
N ASN A 445 2.60 21.52 -5.50
CA ASN A 445 2.39 22.92 -5.78
C ASN A 445 3.69 23.56 -6.29
N PRO A 446 3.62 24.50 -7.26
CA PRO A 446 4.79 25.23 -7.72
C PRO A 446 5.35 26.13 -6.62
N ARG A 447 6.67 26.36 -6.62
CA ARG A 447 7.37 27.12 -5.57
C ARG A 447 6.82 28.53 -5.34
N SER A 448 6.44 29.22 -6.42
CA SER A 448 5.87 30.57 -6.41
C SER A 448 4.36 30.61 -6.14
N GLY A 449 3.71 29.48 -5.87
CA GLY A 449 2.26 29.36 -5.77
C GLY A 449 1.54 29.40 -7.13
N ARG A 450 2.15 30.03 -8.15
CA ARG A 450 1.74 29.93 -9.56
C ARG A 450 2.81 29.29 -10.41
N TYR A 451 2.40 28.52 -11.41
CA TYR A 451 3.28 27.89 -12.37
C TYR A 451 3.81 28.90 -13.40
N ASP A 452 5.12 29.14 -13.38
CA ASP A 452 5.77 30.06 -14.32
C ASP A 452 6.23 29.30 -15.57
N ARG A 453 5.67 29.64 -16.73
CA ARG A 453 5.95 28.94 -17.99
C ARG A 453 7.32 29.26 -18.57
N TYR A 454 7.94 30.36 -18.15
CA TYR A 454 9.31 30.73 -18.55
C TYR A 454 10.37 29.93 -17.80
N LYS A 455 10.02 29.35 -16.64
CA LYS A 455 10.91 28.48 -15.87
C LYS A 455 10.74 27.02 -16.23
N THR A 456 11.83 26.27 -16.07
CA THR A 456 11.80 24.83 -16.33
C THR A 456 10.96 24.11 -15.28
N PRO A 457 10.32 22.97 -15.63
CA PRO A 457 9.54 22.19 -14.67
C PRO A 457 10.33 21.84 -13.39
N THR A 458 11.62 21.55 -13.52
CA THR A 458 12.54 21.25 -12.41
C THR A 458 12.81 22.45 -11.50
N GLN A 459 12.77 23.68 -12.03
CA GLN A 459 12.87 24.90 -11.22
C GLN A 459 11.54 25.28 -10.58
N ASN A 460 10.43 25.02 -11.27
CA ASN A 460 9.08 25.26 -10.76
C ASN A 460 8.71 24.30 -9.63
N ILE A 461 9.08 23.03 -9.78
CA ILE A 461 8.80 21.93 -8.87
C ILE A 461 10.10 21.62 -8.17
N ASN A 462 10.20 21.85 -6.86
CA ASN A 462 11.43 21.68 -6.06
C ASN A 462 11.84 20.19 -5.90
N LEU A 463 12.04 19.48 -7.01
CA LEU A 463 12.29 18.05 -7.09
C LEU A 463 13.46 17.77 -8.04
N PRO A 464 14.35 16.82 -7.71
CA PRO A 464 15.42 16.43 -8.60
C PRO A 464 14.88 15.72 -9.86
N PRO A 465 15.55 15.86 -11.01
CA PRO A 465 15.14 15.23 -12.27
C PRO A 465 15.14 13.69 -12.19
N SER A 466 15.94 13.11 -11.28
CA SER A 466 15.93 11.68 -11.00
C SER A 466 14.58 11.19 -10.43
N LEU A 467 13.86 12.00 -9.65
CA LEU A 467 12.50 11.67 -9.20
C LEU A 467 11.46 11.92 -10.29
N LEU A 468 11.57 13.04 -11.00
CA LEU A 468 10.62 13.39 -12.06
C LEU A 468 10.58 12.34 -13.16
N SER A 469 11.75 11.83 -13.58
CA SER A 469 11.84 10.72 -14.54
C SER A 469 11.20 9.41 -14.04
N ARG A 470 10.95 9.25 -12.73
CA ARG A 470 10.30 8.04 -12.18
C ARG A 470 8.78 8.02 -12.30
N PHE A 471 8.16 9.17 -12.53
CA PHE A 471 6.75 9.27 -12.84
C PHE A 471 6.51 8.92 -14.31
N ASP A 472 5.45 8.15 -14.57
CA ASP A 472 5.09 7.77 -15.93
C ASP A 472 4.30 8.89 -16.64
N LEU A 473 3.57 9.71 -15.88
CA LEU A 473 2.83 10.88 -16.37
C LEU A 473 2.96 12.06 -15.39
N ILE A 474 3.24 13.25 -15.93
CA ILE A 474 3.27 14.51 -15.17
C ILE A 474 2.31 15.50 -15.83
N PHE A 475 1.24 15.89 -15.16
CA PHE A 475 0.33 16.90 -15.71
C PHE A 475 0.52 18.24 -15.03
N VAL A 476 0.69 19.29 -15.83
CA VAL A 476 0.73 20.66 -15.34
C VAL A 476 -0.64 21.30 -15.55
N VAL A 477 -1.34 21.59 -14.45
CA VAL A 477 -2.64 22.24 -14.45
C VAL A 477 -2.43 23.70 -14.06
N VAL A 478 -2.46 24.57 -15.06
CA VAL A 478 -2.40 26.02 -14.89
C VAL A 478 -3.82 26.56 -14.89
N ASP A 479 -4.15 27.40 -13.90
CA ASP A 479 -5.43 28.09 -13.88
C ASP A 479 -5.42 29.19 -14.95
N LYS A 480 -6.29 29.05 -15.95
CA LYS A 480 -6.47 30.04 -17.01
C LYS A 480 -7.91 30.54 -16.95
N PRO A 481 -8.16 31.83 -16.71
CA PRO A 481 -9.50 32.37 -16.68
C PRO A 481 -10.11 32.24 -18.08
N ASP A 482 -11.18 31.46 -18.19
CA ASP A 482 -11.92 31.26 -19.43
C ASP A 482 -13.42 31.36 -19.13
N PRO A 483 -14.09 32.45 -19.55
CA PRO A 483 -15.48 32.72 -19.20
C PRO A 483 -16.44 31.57 -19.52
N ALA A 484 -16.18 30.82 -20.61
CA ALA A 484 -17.06 29.73 -21.03
C ALA A 484 -16.94 28.50 -20.10
N ASN A 485 -15.72 28.14 -19.71
CA ASN A 485 -15.46 27.03 -18.80
C ASN A 485 -15.85 27.39 -17.37
N ASP A 486 -15.59 28.62 -16.95
CA ASP A 486 -15.94 29.13 -15.62
C ASP A 486 -17.46 29.19 -15.42
N ALA A 487 -18.22 29.58 -16.45
CA ALA A 487 -19.68 29.55 -16.41
C ALA A 487 -20.23 28.12 -16.21
N GLN A 488 -19.70 27.15 -16.96
CA GLN A 488 -20.12 25.74 -16.83
C GLN A 488 -19.71 25.15 -15.47
N MET A 489 -18.52 25.50 -14.97
CA MET A 489 -18.06 25.09 -13.66
C MET A 489 -18.94 25.68 -12.55
N ALA A 490 -19.29 26.97 -12.65
CA ALA A 490 -20.17 27.64 -11.71
C ALA A 490 -21.57 27.01 -11.71
N GLU A 491 -22.13 26.75 -12.90
CA GLU A 491 -23.42 26.07 -13.04
C GLU A 491 -23.39 24.68 -12.40
N PHE A 492 -22.32 23.92 -12.61
CA PHE A 492 -22.13 22.60 -12.02
C PHE A 492 -22.05 22.64 -10.49
N ILE A 493 -21.27 23.59 -9.92
CA ILE A 493 -21.14 23.76 -8.47
C ILE A 493 -22.48 24.19 -7.85
N LEU A 494 -23.17 25.15 -8.47
CA LEU A 494 -24.48 25.62 -8.00
C LEU A 494 -25.53 24.50 -8.06
N LYS A 495 -25.53 23.70 -9.13
CA LYS A 495 -26.42 22.54 -9.26
C LYS A 495 -26.18 21.49 -8.17
N ASN A 496 -24.91 21.22 -7.84
CA ASN A 496 -24.58 20.32 -6.73
C ASN A 496 -24.99 20.91 -5.38
N ALA A 497 -24.88 22.22 -5.18
CA ALA A 497 -25.30 22.88 -3.95
C ALA A 497 -26.82 22.96 -3.77
N MET A 498 -27.57 23.02 -4.88
CA MET A 498 -29.05 23.00 -4.88
C MET A 498 -29.65 21.60 -4.66
N SER A 499 -28.84 20.55 -4.75
CA SER A 499 -29.31 19.17 -4.55
C SER A 499 -29.50 18.91 -3.05
N ASP A 500 -30.76 18.94 -2.58
CA ASP A 500 -31.08 18.61 -1.18
C ASP A 500 -30.83 17.12 -0.90
N PRO A 501 -30.15 16.75 0.20
CA PRO A 501 -29.87 15.37 0.56
C PRO A 501 -31.12 14.50 0.83
N GLU A 502 -32.26 15.12 1.16
CA GLU A 502 -33.49 14.43 1.58
C GLU A 502 -34.48 14.18 0.43
N ASN A 503 -34.36 14.87 -0.71
CA ASN A 503 -35.22 14.69 -1.88
C ASN A 503 -34.38 14.70 -3.18
N PRO A 504 -33.88 13.54 -3.63
CA PRO A 504 -33.26 13.45 -4.95
C PRO A 504 -34.35 13.64 -6.01
N VAL A 505 -34.33 14.76 -6.72
CA VAL A 505 -35.19 14.95 -7.89
C VAL A 505 -34.82 13.89 -8.92
N GLU A 506 -35.79 13.04 -9.30
CA GLU A 506 -35.67 11.99 -10.33
C GLU A 506 -35.59 12.58 -11.75
N ASP A 507 -34.71 13.56 -11.99
CA ASP A 507 -34.41 13.98 -13.36
C ASP A 507 -33.37 13.02 -13.95
N ASP A 508 -33.80 12.20 -14.92
CA ASP A 508 -33.02 11.25 -15.73
C ASP A 508 -31.79 11.85 -16.47
N SER A 509 -31.53 13.16 -16.30
CA SER A 509 -30.32 13.86 -16.77
C SER A 509 -29.20 13.97 -15.71
N LEU A 510 -29.46 13.53 -14.48
CA LEU A 510 -28.55 13.60 -13.33
C LEU A 510 -27.61 12.40 -13.24
N ILE A 511 -26.71 12.23 -14.21
CA ILE A 511 -25.60 11.27 -14.06
C ILE A 511 -24.45 11.98 -13.32
N ILE A 512 -24.62 12.20 -12.02
CA ILE A 512 -23.57 12.75 -11.15
C ILE A 512 -22.38 11.76 -11.07
N ALA A 513 -22.64 10.46 -11.15
CA ALA A 513 -21.62 9.45 -11.43
C ALA A 513 -22.20 8.34 -12.34
N PRO A 514 -21.61 8.07 -13.53
CA PRO A 514 -22.09 7.00 -14.42
C PRO A 514 -22.11 5.61 -13.79
N ILE A 515 -21.28 5.41 -12.77
CA ILE A 515 -21.10 4.14 -12.07
C ILE A 515 -21.04 4.43 -10.57
N GLN A 516 -21.82 3.69 -9.77
CA GLN A 516 -21.75 3.78 -8.30
C GLN A 516 -20.35 3.37 -7.79
N ALA A 517 -19.85 4.07 -6.76
CA ALA A 517 -18.49 3.87 -6.25
C ALA A 517 -18.20 2.41 -5.83
N ASP A 518 -19.14 1.75 -5.16
CA ASP A 518 -18.99 0.35 -4.72
C ASP A 518 -18.92 -0.64 -5.88
N MET A 519 -19.71 -0.38 -6.93
CA MET A 519 -19.64 -1.16 -8.16
C MET A 519 -18.31 -0.91 -8.89
N LEU A 520 -17.82 0.32 -8.89
CA LEU A 520 -16.53 0.66 -9.50
C LEU A 520 -15.34 0.01 -8.76
N LYS A 521 -15.36 -0.02 -7.42
CA LYS A 521 -14.39 -0.76 -6.59
C LYS A 521 -14.35 -2.25 -6.98
N LYS A 522 -15.52 -2.89 -7.01
CA LYS A 522 -15.68 -4.30 -7.41
C LYS A 522 -15.19 -4.52 -8.85
N TYR A 523 -15.49 -3.59 -9.76
CA TYR A 523 -15.04 -3.63 -11.16
C TYR A 523 -13.52 -3.58 -11.27
N ILE A 524 -12.86 -2.63 -10.59
CA ILE A 524 -11.39 -2.49 -10.60
C ILE A 524 -10.73 -3.77 -10.03
N LYS A 525 -11.25 -4.27 -8.91
CA LYS A 525 -10.74 -5.50 -8.28
C LYS A 525 -10.87 -6.71 -9.21
N HIS A 526 -12.01 -6.85 -9.90
CA HIS A 526 -12.20 -7.90 -10.90
C HIS A 526 -11.24 -7.73 -12.09
N ALA A 527 -11.09 -6.51 -12.61
CA ALA A 527 -10.26 -6.21 -13.77
C ALA A 527 -8.77 -6.52 -13.52
N ARG A 528 -8.25 -6.17 -12.33
CA ARG A 528 -6.85 -6.44 -11.94
C ARG A 528 -6.53 -7.93 -11.84
N ARG A 529 -7.52 -8.76 -11.48
CA ARG A 529 -7.36 -10.21 -11.33
C ARG A 529 -7.58 -10.98 -12.63
N SER A 530 -8.67 -10.68 -13.34
CA SER A 530 -9.12 -11.51 -14.47
C SER A 530 -8.42 -11.16 -15.79
N CYS A 531 -7.96 -9.91 -15.94
CA CYS A 531 -7.50 -9.38 -17.22
C CYS A 531 -6.00 -9.10 -17.23
N HIS A 532 -5.27 -9.92 -17.98
CA HIS A 532 -3.85 -9.75 -18.25
C HIS A 532 -3.65 -9.48 -19.76
N PRO A 533 -3.82 -8.23 -20.23
CA PRO A 533 -3.73 -7.90 -21.64
C PRO A 533 -2.33 -8.16 -22.22
N ILE A 534 -2.31 -8.75 -23.43
CA ILE A 534 -1.10 -8.98 -24.22
C ILE A 534 -1.10 -8.01 -25.41
N LEU A 535 0.07 -7.48 -25.76
CA LEU A 535 0.20 -6.60 -26.92
C LEU A 535 -0.03 -7.37 -28.21
N SER A 536 -0.84 -6.79 -29.11
CA SER A 536 -0.94 -7.25 -30.50
C SER A 536 0.27 -6.78 -31.32
N SER A 537 0.51 -7.44 -32.46
CA SER A 537 1.52 -7.01 -33.44
C SER A 537 1.26 -5.59 -33.93
N GLU A 538 0.02 -5.27 -34.29
CA GLU A 538 -0.37 -3.93 -34.74
C GLU A 538 -0.10 -2.84 -33.69
N ALA A 539 -0.40 -3.12 -32.43
CA ALA A 539 -0.11 -2.19 -31.33
C ALA A 539 1.41 -1.99 -31.14
N LYS A 540 2.19 -3.08 -31.25
CA LYS A 540 3.65 -3.02 -31.16
C LYS A 540 4.25 -2.15 -32.26
N ASP A 541 3.80 -2.32 -33.50
CA ASP A 541 4.31 -1.56 -34.64
C ASP A 541 3.96 -0.07 -34.48
N ARG A 542 2.75 0.24 -34.03
CA ARG A 542 2.33 1.63 -33.77
C ARG A 542 3.15 2.32 -32.66
N ILE A 543 3.46 1.60 -31.57
CA ILE A 543 4.32 2.12 -30.49
C ILE A 543 5.74 2.35 -31.03
N LYS A 544 6.26 1.43 -31.85
CA LYS A 544 7.58 1.54 -32.48
C LYS A 544 7.66 2.75 -33.42
N GLU A 545 6.65 2.95 -34.27
CA GLU A 545 6.55 4.13 -35.14
C GLU A 545 6.59 5.42 -34.34
N TYR A 546 5.77 5.52 -33.28
CA TYR A 546 5.76 6.71 -32.43
C TYR A 546 7.09 6.96 -31.72
N TYR A 547 7.73 5.90 -31.23
CA TYR A 547 9.05 5.98 -30.61
C TYR A 547 10.12 6.47 -31.60
N LEU A 548 10.11 5.96 -32.84
CA LEU A 548 11.02 6.41 -33.89
C LEU A 548 10.75 7.86 -34.30
N GLN A 549 9.49 8.30 -34.32
CA GLN A 549 9.13 9.71 -34.56
C GLN A 549 9.68 10.62 -33.47
N LEU A 550 9.51 10.23 -32.20
CA LEU A 550 10.10 10.98 -31.08
C LEU A 550 11.62 11.03 -31.20
N ARG A 551 12.28 9.89 -31.48
CA ARG A 551 13.74 9.85 -31.60
C ARG A 551 14.26 10.62 -32.82
N GLY A 552 13.56 10.56 -33.95
CA GLY A 552 13.96 11.26 -35.18
C GLY A 552 13.89 12.79 -35.08
N GLN A 553 13.26 13.33 -34.04
CA GLN A 553 13.29 14.76 -33.72
C GLN A 553 14.56 15.17 -32.97
N TYR A 554 15.34 14.22 -32.45
CA TYR A 554 16.51 14.47 -31.61
C TYR A 554 17.72 13.72 -32.17
N ASP A 555 18.53 14.41 -32.97
CA ASP A 555 19.87 13.94 -33.31
C ASP A 555 20.85 14.40 -32.23
N SER A 556 21.66 13.46 -31.73
CA SER A 556 22.78 13.61 -30.79
C SER A 556 22.44 14.02 -29.34
N GLU A 557 22.34 13.02 -28.44
CA GLU A 557 22.88 13.00 -27.06
C GLU A 557 22.50 11.69 -26.31
N ASP A 558 23.45 11.04 -25.62
CA ASP A 558 23.26 9.73 -24.96
C ASP A 558 22.32 9.77 -23.74
N ALA A 559 22.18 10.91 -23.06
CA ALA A 559 21.31 11.05 -21.89
C ALA A 559 19.83 10.95 -22.25
N VAL A 560 19.42 11.56 -23.38
CA VAL A 560 18.05 11.56 -23.90
C VAL A 560 17.61 10.13 -24.28
N VAL A 561 18.55 9.31 -24.76
CA VAL A 561 18.29 7.91 -25.18
C VAL A 561 17.83 7.04 -24.02
N SER A 562 18.38 7.24 -22.81
CA SER A 562 18.04 6.45 -21.63
C SER A 562 16.60 6.67 -21.14
N ILE A 563 16.08 7.89 -21.32
CA ILE A 563 14.76 8.31 -20.83
C ILE A 563 13.67 7.97 -21.84
N LEU A 564 13.96 8.11 -23.13
CA LEU A 564 13.12 7.61 -24.22
C LEU A 564 12.78 6.11 -24.01
N ALA A 565 13.73 5.30 -23.53
CA ALA A 565 13.49 3.89 -23.23
C ALA A 565 12.51 3.69 -22.04
N ARG A 566 12.60 4.53 -20.99
CA ARG A 566 11.67 4.50 -19.85
C ARG A 566 10.25 4.92 -20.25
N ASN A 567 10.15 5.92 -21.12
CA ASN A 567 8.88 6.40 -21.67
C ASN A 567 8.19 5.34 -22.54
N LEU A 568 8.96 4.53 -23.26
CA LEU A 568 8.41 3.39 -24.01
C LEU A 568 7.78 2.36 -23.06
N ASP A 569 8.43 2.07 -21.93
CA ASP A 569 7.86 1.19 -20.91
C ASP A 569 6.58 1.76 -20.28
N ALA A 570 6.52 3.07 -20.06
CA ALA A 570 5.33 3.77 -19.59
C ALA A 570 4.18 3.64 -20.60
N LEU A 571 4.41 3.87 -21.89
CA LEU A 571 3.41 3.72 -22.96
C LEU A 571 2.82 2.31 -23.01
N VAL A 572 3.67 1.28 -22.83
CA VAL A 572 3.23 -0.12 -22.76
C VAL A 572 2.32 -0.34 -21.55
N ARG A 573 2.71 0.11 -20.35
CA ARG A 573 1.90 -0.02 -19.12
C ARG A 573 0.56 0.71 -19.24
N LEU A 574 0.56 1.94 -19.75
CA LEU A 574 -0.63 2.76 -19.96
C LEU A 574 -1.60 2.11 -20.96
N SER A 575 -1.07 1.55 -22.05
CA SER A 575 -1.88 0.85 -23.06
C SER A 575 -2.50 -0.43 -22.51
N GLU A 576 -1.75 -1.18 -21.70
CA GLU A 576 -2.26 -2.34 -20.98
C GLU A 576 -3.36 -1.95 -19.98
N ALA A 577 -3.16 -0.89 -19.19
CA ALA A 577 -4.16 -0.39 -18.24
C ALA A 577 -5.45 0.08 -18.94
N HIS A 578 -5.32 0.82 -20.05
CA HIS A 578 -6.47 1.29 -20.84
C HIS A 578 -7.29 0.13 -21.42
N THR A 579 -6.60 -0.93 -21.86
CA THR A 579 -7.25 -2.14 -22.37
C THR A 579 -7.94 -2.91 -21.24
N LYS A 580 -7.29 -2.95 -20.06
CA LYS A 580 -7.81 -3.59 -18.85
C LYS A 580 -9.10 -2.94 -18.35
N MET A 581 -9.26 -1.62 -18.51
CA MET A 581 -10.52 -0.92 -18.21
C MET A 581 -11.72 -1.46 -18.99
N ALA A 582 -11.51 -1.97 -20.19
CA ALA A 582 -12.56 -2.58 -21.02
C ALA A 582 -12.61 -4.12 -20.88
N LEU A 583 -11.90 -4.69 -19.90
CA LEU A 583 -11.76 -6.15 -19.68
C LEU A 583 -11.29 -6.94 -20.92
N ARG A 584 -10.57 -6.29 -21.83
CA ARG A 584 -10.07 -6.93 -23.06
C ARG A 584 -8.73 -7.63 -22.80
N LYS A 585 -8.53 -8.79 -23.44
CA LYS A 585 -7.31 -9.61 -23.32
C LYS A 585 -6.18 -9.22 -24.29
N LYS A 586 -6.48 -8.42 -25.32
CA LYS A 586 -5.51 -7.97 -26.33
C LYS A 586 -5.55 -6.45 -26.45
N VAL A 587 -4.38 -5.82 -26.43
CA VAL A 587 -4.22 -4.38 -26.68
C VAL A 587 -4.38 -4.11 -28.18
N LEU A 588 -5.30 -3.24 -28.57
CA LEU A 588 -5.54 -2.87 -29.97
C LEU A 588 -4.82 -1.56 -30.32
N LYS A 589 -4.62 -1.31 -31.62
CA LYS A 589 -4.05 -0.05 -32.13
C LYS A 589 -4.82 1.19 -31.64
N LYS A 590 -6.16 1.13 -31.59
CA LYS A 590 -7.02 2.23 -31.11
C LYS A 590 -6.73 2.63 -29.66
N ASP A 591 -6.37 1.67 -28.81
CA ASP A 591 -6.01 1.93 -27.41
C ASP A 591 -4.68 2.68 -27.30
N VAL A 592 -3.71 2.24 -28.10
CA VAL A 592 -2.41 2.90 -28.21
C VAL A 592 -2.58 4.33 -28.72
N ASP A 593 -3.40 4.57 -29.74
CA ASP A 593 -3.63 5.92 -30.26
C ASP A 593 -4.28 6.86 -29.21
N ALA A 594 -5.19 6.35 -28.38
CA ALA A 594 -5.76 7.13 -27.28
C ALA A 594 -4.71 7.49 -26.23
N ILE A 595 -3.84 6.54 -25.87
CA ILE A 595 -2.73 6.78 -24.94
C ILE A 595 -1.67 7.71 -25.52
N ILE A 596 -1.37 7.62 -26.82
CA ILE A 596 -0.44 8.53 -27.50
C ILE A 596 -0.98 9.97 -27.44
N LYS A 597 -2.29 10.19 -27.59
CA LYS A 597 -2.89 11.53 -27.41
C LYS A 597 -2.67 12.06 -26.01
N LEU A 598 -2.93 11.24 -24.98
CA LEU A 598 -2.69 11.60 -23.58
C LEU A 598 -1.20 11.89 -23.31
N PHE A 599 -0.32 11.06 -23.88
CA PHE A 599 1.13 11.21 -23.74
C PHE A 599 1.67 12.46 -24.47
N THR A 600 1.08 12.80 -25.62
CA THR A 600 1.44 14.01 -26.36
C THR A 600 1.07 15.26 -25.58
N ARG A 601 -0.07 15.27 -24.88
CA ARG A 601 -0.41 16.35 -23.95
C ARG A 601 0.61 16.44 -22.81
N TYR A 602 0.99 15.31 -22.22
CA TYR A 602 2.05 15.29 -21.19
C TYR A 602 3.34 15.95 -21.70
N LEU A 603 3.79 15.62 -22.92
CA LEU A 603 4.98 16.22 -23.53
C LEU A 603 4.79 17.72 -23.80
N GLN A 604 3.58 18.16 -24.19
CA GLN A 604 3.28 19.58 -24.35
C GLN A 604 3.31 20.32 -23.00
N ASP A 605 2.70 19.76 -21.96
CA ASP A 605 2.64 20.42 -20.65
C ASP A 605 4.03 20.57 -20.00
N THR A 606 4.97 19.65 -20.29
CA THR A 606 6.29 19.61 -19.65
C THR A 606 7.43 20.15 -20.53
N GLY A 607 7.36 19.95 -21.84
CA GLY A 607 8.42 20.28 -22.78
C GLY A 607 8.13 21.48 -23.68
N TYR A 608 6.96 22.12 -23.60
CA TYR A 608 6.68 23.29 -24.43
C TYR A 608 7.52 24.49 -24.00
N ASP A 609 8.31 25.01 -24.94
CA ASP A 609 9.09 26.22 -24.77
C ASP A 609 8.34 27.40 -25.41
N GLU A 610 7.95 28.38 -24.60
CA GLU A 610 7.23 29.57 -25.06
C GLU A 610 8.12 30.46 -25.95
N SER A 611 9.44 30.35 -25.86
CA SER A 611 10.36 31.15 -26.67
C SER A 611 10.52 30.61 -28.10
N THR A 612 10.47 29.29 -28.27
CA THR A 612 10.68 28.62 -29.57
C THR A 612 9.39 28.06 -30.18
N GLY A 613 8.31 27.97 -29.40
CA GLY A 613 7.03 27.39 -29.82
C GLY A 613 7.10 25.89 -30.13
N LYS A 614 8.20 25.22 -29.77
CA LYS A 614 8.47 23.80 -30.02
C LYS A 614 8.58 23.03 -28.70
N ILE A 615 8.49 21.70 -28.79
CA ILE A 615 8.63 20.79 -27.67
C ILE A 615 10.12 20.45 -27.51
N ASP A 616 10.74 20.93 -26.45
CA ASP A 616 12.14 20.65 -26.10
C ASP A 616 12.19 19.77 -24.83
N MET A 617 12.61 18.51 -25.00
CA MET A 617 12.69 17.55 -23.88
C MET A 617 13.91 17.79 -22.97
N ASP A 618 14.91 18.54 -23.44
CA ASP A 618 16.14 18.82 -22.67
C ASP A 618 15.85 19.70 -21.44
N ARG A 619 14.80 20.54 -21.55
CA ARG A 619 14.26 21.39 -20.48
C ARG A 619 13.81 20.60 -19.24
N ILE A 620 13.38 19.35 -19.41
CA ILE A 620 12.88 18.49 -18.33
C ILE A 620 14.04 17.96 -17.47
N LEU A 621 15.24 17.81 -18.05
CA LEU A 621 16.29 16.98 -17.49
C LEU A 621 17.51 17.76 -17.03
N VAL A 622 18.00 18.67 -17.87
CA VAL A 622 19.16 19.53 -17.56
C VAL A 622 18.70 20.79 -16.82
N GLY A 623 17.41 21.14 -16.92
CA GLY A 623 16.83 22.30 -16.23
C GLY A 623 17.16 23.64 -16.90
N GLN A 624 17.84 23.62 -18.05
CA GLN A 624 18.08 24.74 -18.97
C GLN A 624 17.68 24.29 -20.40
N SER A 625 17.21 25.21 -21.25
CA SER A 625 16.86 24.88 -22.64
C SER A 625 18.12 24.77 -23.51
N ARG A 626 18.06 23.95 -24.58
CA ARG A 626 19.20 23.81 -25.51
C ARG A 626 19.54 25.13 -26.20
N SER A 627 18.55 25.99 -26.43
CA SER A 627 18.77 27.35 -26.92
C SER A 627 19.51 28.23 -25.92
N ALA A 628 19.26 28.08 -24.61
CA ALA A 628 20.00 28.81 -23.59
C ALA A 628 21.43 28.28 -23.42
N LEU A 629 21.63 26.95 -23.47
CA LEU A 629 22.96 26.34 -23.46
C LEU A 629 23.77 26.74 -24.69
N ASN A 630 23.20 26.66 -25.89
CA ASN A 630 23.88 27.12 -27.10
C ASN A 630 24.20 28.62 -27.05
N LYS A 631 23.30 29.46 -26.50
CA LYS A 631 23.57 30.89 -26.29
C LYS A 631 24.70 31.10 -25.27
N LEU A 632 24.74 30.32 -24.19
CA LEU A 632 25.80 30.38 -23.18
C LEU A 632 27.14 29.88 -23.73
N ASP A 633 27.16 28.80 -24.51
CA ASP A 633 28.36 28.26 -25.16
C ASP A 633 28.90 29.23 -26.20
N ASN A 634 28.03 29.83 -27.02
CA ASN A 634 28.41 30.88 -27.96
C ASN A 634 28.98 32.10 -27.22
N LEU A 635 28.29 32.54 -26.17
CA LEU A 635 28.74 33.66 -25.33
C LEU A 635 30.08 33.35 -24.65
N MET A 636 30.31 32.13 -24.17
CA MET A 636 31.57 31.69 -23.55
C MET A 636 32.70 31.60 -24.57
N ASN A 637 32.46 31.06 -25.76
CA ASN A 637 33.45 31.01 -26.83
C ASN A 637 33.83 32.41 -27.30
N LYS A 638 32.85 33.31 -27.44
CA LYS A 638 33.09 34.71 -27.81
C LYS A 638 33.79 35.50 -26.72
N LEU A 639 33.41 35.30 -25.45
CA LEU A 639 34.15 35.87 -24.33
C LEU A 639 35.62 35.42 -24.38
N LYS A 640 35.91 34.15 -24.65
CA LYS A 640 37.30 33.69 -24.84
C LYS A 640 37.98 34.40 -26.00
N GLU A 641 37.34 34.53 -27.17
CA GLU A 641 37.90 35.26 -28.32
C GLU A 641 38.21 36.74 -27.98
N VAL A 642 37.29 37.45 -27.32
CA VAL A 642 37.47 38.86 -26.94
C VAL A 642 38.59 39.03 -25.91
N PHE A 643 38.72 38.11 -24.96
CA PHE A 643 39.81 38.13 -23.99
C PHE A 643 41.15 37.71 -24.59
N GLU A 644 41.17 36.79 -25.58
CA GLU A 644 42.38 36.42 -26.34
C GLU A 644 42.92 37.59 -27.16
N GLN A 645 42.04 38.31 -27.87
CA GLN A 645 42.43 39.51 -28.64
C GLN A 645 43.03 40.62 -27.76
N ASN A 646 42.61 40.68 -26.49
CA ASN A 646 43.02 41.70 -25.53
C ASN A 646 44.08 41.20 -24.51
N ASN A 647 44.82 40.12 -24.82
CA ASN A 647 45.88 39.56 -23.96
C ASN A 647 45.44 39.25 -22.51
N TRP A 648 44.19 38.80 -22.32
CA TRP A 648 43.66 38.40 -21.01
C TRP A 648 43.70 39.50 -19.93
N ILE A 649 43.63 40.77 -20.36
CA ILE A 649 43.56 41.94 -19.49
C ILE A 649 42.13 42.10 -18.96
N ALA A 650 41.97 42.70 -17.77
CA ALA A 650 40.66 43.01 -17.22
C ALA A 650 39.96 44.09 -18.07
N LEU A 651 38.73 43.82 -18.49
CA LEU A 651 37.93 44.68 -19.37
C LEU A 651 36.74 45.27 -18.61
N GLU A 652 36.30 46.46 -19.02
CA GLU A 652 35.13 47.10 -18.42
C GLU A 652 33.83 46.38 -18.79
N LYS A 653 32.98 46.16 -17.79
CA LYS A 653 31.69 45.46 -17.94
C LYS A 653 30.78 46.14 -18.97
N ALA A 654 30.75 47.46 -19.03
CA ALA A 654 29.93 48.21 -19.99
C ALA A 654 30.37 48.01 -21.44
N SER A 655 31.68 48.03 -21.68
CA SER A 655 32.26 47.81 -23.01
C SER A 655 32.02 46.38 -23.50
N LEU A 656 32.14 45.39 -22.61
CA LEU A 656 31.82 44.00 -22.92
C LEU A 656 30.33 43.81 -23.27
N ILE A 657 29.42 44.43 -22.51
CA ILE A 657 27.98 44.37 -22.79
C ILE A 657 27.68 44.99 -24.16
N GLN A 658 28.28 46.13 -24.49
CA GLN A 658 28.07 46.78 -25.80
C GLN A 658 28.62 45.95 -26.97
N ILE A 659 29.80 45.33 -26.82
CA ILE A 659 30.37 44.45 -27.85
C ILE A 659 29.46 43.23 -28.08
N LEU A 660 28.96 42.63 -27.00
CA LEU A 660 28.09 41.45 -27.06
C LEU A 660 26.67 41.77 -27.56
N ASP A 661 26.16 42.97 -27.30
CA ASP A 661 24.86 43.45 -27.79
C ASP A 661 24.90 43.74 -29.31
N LEU A 662 25.94 44.44 -29.77
CA LEU A 662 26.13 44.82 -31.18
C LEU A 662 26.34 43.62 -32.12
N GLU A 663 27.01 42.56 -31.66
CA GLU A 663 27.39 41.45 -32.54
C GLU A 663 26.33 40.34 -32.64
N GLU A 664 25.45 40.16 -31.65
CA GLU A 664 24.53 38.99 -31.63
C GLU A 664 23.04 39.28 -31.39
N ASN A 665 22.57 40.53 -31.25
CA ASN A 665 21.17 40.80 -30.85
C ASN A 665 20.76 40.01 -29.58
N LEU A 666 21.67 39.89 -28.62
CA LEU A 666 21.40 39.24 -27.34
C LEU A 666 20.80 40.27 -26.37
N ASP A 667 19.67 39.96 -25.73
CA ASP A 667 19.05 40.85 -24.75
C ASP A 667 20.06 41.25 -23.64
N GLU A 668 20.26 42.55 -23.43
CA GLU A 668 21.16 43.08 -22.38
C GLU A 668 20.90 42.45 -20.99
N LYS A 669 19.63 42.15 -20.69
CA LYS A 669 19.21 41.49 -19.45
C LYS A 669 19.77 40.07 -19.32
N PHE A 670 19.86 39.33 -20.42
CA PHE A 670 20.41 37.97 -20.43
C PHE A 670 21.92 38.01 -20.19
N ILE A 671 22.63 38.91 -20.87
CA ILE A 671 24.07 39.11 -20.72
C ILE A 671 24.44 39.45 -19.26
N ILE A 672 23.68 40.35 -18.62
CA ILE A 672 23.89 40.72 -17.21
C ILE A 672 23.68 39.51 -16.29
N SER A 673 22.63 38.73 -16.50
CA SER A 673 22.37 37.53 -15.70
C SER A 673 23.44 36.46 -15.88
N ALA A 674 23.93 36.27 -17.11
CA ALA A 674 25.00 35.32 -17.43
C ALA A 674 26.31 35.74 -16.75
N PHE A 675 26.67 37.03 -16.74
CA PHE A 675 27.83 37.52 -16.01
C PHE A 675 27.73 37.27 -14.51
N GLU A 676 26.57 37.49 -13.90
CA GLU A 676 26.36 37.21 -12.47
C GLU A 676 26.48 35.71 -12.14
N GLU A 677 26.00 34.82 -13.02
CA GLU A 677 26.17 33.37 -12.87
C GLU A 677 27.64 32.96 -13.01
N LEU A 678 28.33 33.44 -14.05
CA LEU A 678 29.75 33.14 -14.30
C LEU A 678 30.69 33.67 -13.21
N ILE A 679 30.31 34.74 -12.50
CA ILE A 679 31.02 35.24 -11.32
C ILE A 679 30.74 34.35 -10.11
N LYS A 680 29.50 33.88 -9.90
CA LYS A 680 29.16 32.94 -8.83
C LYS A 680 29.83 31.58 -9.01
N GLU A 681 29.95 31.11 -10.24
CA GLU A 681 30.66 29.86 -10.58
C GLU A 681 32.18 29.99 -10.47
N GLY A 682 32.71 31.22 -10.45
CA GLY A 682 34.14 31.50 -10.31
C GLY A 682 34.94 31.31 -11.60
N THR A 683 34.27 31.27 -12.75
CA THR A 683 34.88 31.32 -14.10
C THR A 683 35.31 32.74 -14.49
N LEU A 684 34.59 33.74 -14.01
CA LEU A 684 34.94 35.15 -14.11
C LEU A 684 35.12 35.70 -12.68
N TYR A 685 36.03 36.66 -12.51
CA TYR A 685 36.19 37.36 -11.25
C TYR A 685 36.33 38.87 -11.48
N GLU A 686 35.93 39.65 -10.47
CA GLU A 686 35.93 41.10 -10.51
C GLU A 686 37.10 41.67 -9.68
N PRO A 687 38.28 41.93 -10.28
CA PRO A 687 39.43 42.50 -9.56
C PRO A 687 39.21 43.93 -9.04
N LYS A 688 38.36 44.71 -9.71
CA LYS A 688 37.94 46.08 -9.33
C LYS A 688 36.49 46.27 -9.75
N SER A 689 35.76 47.13 -9.03
CA SER A 689 34.37 47.48 -9.37
C SER A 689 34.26 47.85 -10.87
N ASN A 690 33.37 47.18 -11.59
CA ASN A 690 33.11 47.26 -13.04
C ASN A 690 34.18 46.67 -13.98
N MET A 691 35.18 45.94 -13.48
CA MET A 691 36.20 45.26 -14.31
C MET A 691 36.07 43.75 -14.21
N ILE A 692 35.89 43.07 -15.34
CA ILE A 692 35.75 41.61 -15.40
C ILE A 692 37.02 40.99 -15.96
N LYS A 693 37.47 39.88 -15.37
CA LYS A 693 38.59 39.09 -15.86
C LYS A 693 38.31 37.58 -15.72
N PHE A 694 38.77 36.78 -16.67
CA PHE A 694 38.79 35.33 -16.52
C PHE A 694 39.73 34.90 -15.39
N THR A 695 39.25 33.98 -14.56
CA THR A 695 40.07 33.33 -13.54
C THR A 695 41.06 32.43 -14.28
N ASN A 696 42.34 32.81 -14.34
CA ASN A 696 43.40 31.93 -14.84
C ASN A 696 43.52 30.73 -13.88
N LYS A 697 42.71 29.69 -14.07
CA LYS A 697 43.14 28.35 -13.70
C LYS A 697 44.11 27.91 -14.77
N VAL A 698 45.39 28.07 -14.46
CA VAL A 698 46.45 27.35 -15.16
C VAL A 698 46.24 25.87 -14.83
N GLU A 699 46.01 25.09 -15.89
CA GLU A 699 45.85 23.62 -15.96
C GLU A 699 44.57 22.99 -15.40
#